data_AF-A0A1F2SFB9-F1
#
_entry.id   AF-A0A1F2SFB9-F1
#
_cell.length_a   1.000
_cell.length_b   1.000
_cell.length_c   1.000
_cell.angle_alpha   90.00
_cell.angle_beta   90.00
_cell.angle_gamma   90.00
#
_symmetry.space_group_name_H-M   'P 1'
#
loop_
_entity.id
_entity.type
_entity.pdbx_description
1 polymer ?
#
loop_
_entity_poly.entity_id
_entity_poly.type
_entity_poly.pdbx_seq_one_letter_code
_entity_poly.pdbx_strand_id
1 'polypeptide(L)'
;MALLLVAACAAWSATPAWSQRVPTDKLDRVLRARSLQLVGRSRVIVQFRGSPDPRVVTGGGGISGRELPQVGALVADVDNTALAGLAGNPQVAWIRADHPVFPTLERTGAAIAAAVARDTYDLTGSGIGIAVIDSGITAWHDDLYLTGADPARTDPRVVHFRDFTVTPNPRIWMSDQPIDEYGHGTHVAGVIAGNGYDSDGARSGMAPGARLVGLKVLDAQGFGYISDVIAAIDYAIAIKDSYNIRVINLSVASGVFESYNTDPLALAARRAVEAGIVVVAAAGNLGMNDAGQTQHGGITCPGNAPWVLTVGAASHEGTAARSNDTLASFSSRGPTWIDFAAKPDLIAPGVGTESLSDPQSTLYAQYADYLLDGSRETPYKPYLSLTGTSMAAPVVTGTVALMLEANPGLTPNAVKAILQYTAEVREGESLLAQGAGLLNALGAIRMARFFAKPKGGLPEPGDIVEDEYVAWSGHIIWGNSRMTSGIPLPGANAWSLDVTWGTEATSAGQPIVWGVQATNIVWSTGHGDNIVWSTGHGDNIVWSTGHDDNIVWSTGHDDNIVWSTGHGDNIVWSTGHDDNIVWSTNIVWSTQCGGADCTGVIWGTRGDNGFIWGTASPDGIVAWSGGGDNIVWSTNIVWSTVRGDNIVWSTYASH
;
A
#
# COMPACT_ATOMS: atom_id res chain seq x y z
N MET A 1 73.16 28.97 28.00
CA MET A 1 74.10 30.09 27.73
C MET A 1 73.85 30.53 26.29
N ALA A 2 73.43 31.78 26.12
CA ALA A 2 72.88 32.42 24.92
C ALA A 2 73.82 32.34 23.68
N LEU A 3 73.35 32.41 22.44
CA LEU A 3 72.93 33.68 21.81
C LEU A 3 72.10 33.50 20.52
N LEU A 4 71.16 34.44 20.38
CA LEU A 4 70.27 34.78 19.25
C LEU A 4 70.97 35.58 18.13
N LEU A 5 70.41 35.54 16.90
CA LEU A 5 70.00 36.69 16.06
C LEU A 5 69.32 36.17 14.74
N VAL A 6 67.99 36.18 14.63
CA VAL A 6 67.07 37.16 13.96
C VAL A 6 67.09 37.15 12.41
N ALA A 7 65.95 36.76 11.78
CA ALA A 7 65.12 37.66 10.96
C ALA A 7 63.88 36.96 10.33
N ALA A 8 62.70 37.46 10.70
CA ALA A 8 61.39 37.54 10.03
C ALA A 8 60.95 36.51 8.96
N CYS A 9 59.77 35.90 9.18
CA CYS A 9 58.82 35.58 8.11
C CYS A 9 57.37 35.76 8.61
N ALA A 10 56.58 36.43 7.77
CA ALA A 10 55.24 36.91 8.02
C ALA A 10 54.19 35.78 8.11
N ALA A 11 53.20 35.97 8.98
CA ALA A 11 52.00 35.15 9.06
C ALA A 11 51.06 35.46 7.87
N TRP A 12 50.69 34.44 7.11
CA TRP A 12 49.53 34.47 6.22
C TRP A 12 48.49 33.46 6.72
N SER A 13 47.33 33.99 7.08
CA SER A 13 46.11 33.28 7.44
C SER A 13 45.53 32.60 6.20
N ALA A 14 45.48 31.27 6.19
CA ALA A 14 44.71 30.51 5.23
C ALA A 14 43.23 30.54 5.64
N THR A 15 42.41 31.20 4.84
CA THR A 15 40.96 30.99 4.83
C THR A 15 40.66 29.71 4.05
N PRO A 16 39.75 28.83 4.51
CA PRO A 16 39.33 27.67 3.72
C PRO A 16 38.48 28.15 2.54
N ALA A 17 38.90 27.76 1.34
CA ALA A 17 38.18 28.03 0.10
C ALA A 17 36.80 27.37 0.16
N TRP A 18 35.77 28.17 -0.10
CA TRP A 18 34.38 27.75 -0.20
C TRP A 18 34.20 26.71 -1.31
N SER A 19 33.40 25.68 -1.03
CA SER A 19 32.93 24.69 -1.99
C SER A 19 32.17 25.38 -3.13
N GLN A 20 32.74 25.38 -4.34
CA GLN A 20 31.94 25.65 -5.54
C GLN A 20 30.93 24.52 -5.69
N ARG A 21 29.63 24.83 -5.57
CA ARG A 21 28.56 23.89 -5.91
C ARG A 21 28.71 23.52 -7.39
N VAL A 22 29.01 22.26 -7.66
CA VAL A 22 29.01 21.72 -9.02
C VAL A 22 27.57 21.79 -9.54
N PRO A 23 27.31 22.33 -10.75
CA PRO A 23 25.96 22.42 -11.30
C PRO A 23 25.44 21.01 -11.64
N THR A 24 24.59 20.45 -10.78
CA THR A 24 23.89 19.17 -11.02
C THR A 24 22.52 19.37 -11.70
N ASP A 25 22.16 20.63 -11.99
CA ASP A 25 20.92 21.03 -12.64
C ASP A 25 20.73 20.37 -14.02
N LYS A 26 21.84 20.10 -14.72
CA LYS A 26 21.85 19.44 -16.03
C LYS A 26 21.66 17.92 -16.00
N LEU A 27 21.85 17.26 -14.86
CA LEU A 27 21.62 15.82 -14.67
C LEU A 27 20.12 15.58 -14.37
N ASP A 28 19.55 14.46 -14.84
CA ASP A 28 18.23 14.02 -14.37
C ASP A 28 18.29 13.46 -12.94
N ARG A 29 17.13 13.10 -12.37
CA ARG A 29 17.03 12.60 -10.99
C ARG A 29 17.90 11.36 -10.76
N VAL A 30 17.89 10.41 -11.71
CA VAL A 30 18.64 9.14 -11.64
C VAL A 30 20.14 9.42 -11.64
N LEU A 31 20.62 10.24 -12.57
CA LEU A 31 22.04 10.59 -12.69
C LEU A 31 22.52 11.50 -11.58
N ARG A 32 21.66 12.35 -11.00
CA ARG A 32 21.99 13.12 -9.78
C ARG A 32 22.27 12.17 -8.62
N ALA A 33 21.42 11.18 -8.40
CA ALA A 33 21.64 10.18 -7.36
C ALA A 33 22.91 9.36 -7.64
N ARG A 34 23.10 8.88 -8.88
CA ARG A 34 24.30 8.12 -9.28
C ARG A 34 25.58 8.94 -9.21
N SER A 35 25.54 10.26 -9.41
CA SER A 35 26.72 11.13 -9.29
C SER A 35 27.32 11.17 -7.87
N LEU A 36 26.57 10.73 -6.86
CA LEU A 36 27.03 10.61 -5.48
C LEU A 36 27.67 9.24 -5.19
N GLN A 37 27.58 8.29 -6.12
CA GLN A 37 28.15 6.95 -5.97
C GLN A 37 29.62 6.94 -6.41
N LEU A 38 30.51 6.44 -5.56
CA LEU A 38 31.97 6.43 -5.79
C LEU A 38 32.44 5.36 -6.79
N VAL A 39 31.53 4.47 -7.23
CA VAL A 39 31.79 3.37 -8.16
C VAL A 39 30.64 3.23 -9.16
N GLY A 40 30.89 2.56 -10.28
CA GLY A 40 29.90 2.29 -11.32
C GLY A 40 29.96 3.25 -12.51
N ARG A 41 29.35 2.83 -13.62
CA ARG A 41 29.21 3.62 -14.85
C ARG A 41 27.73 3.81 -15.17
N SER A 42 27.41 4.97 -15.73
CA SER A 42 26.09 5.29 -16.26
C SER A 42 26.16 5.47 -17.77
N ARG A 43 25.30 4.75 -18.49
CA ARG A 43 25.01 5.04 -19.88
C ARG A 43 24.12 6.27 -19.97
N VAL A 44 24.52 7.26 -20.77
CA VAL A 44 23.90 8.59 -20.81
C VAL A 44 23.74 9.11 -22.23
N ILE A 45 22.73 9.95 -22.43
CA ILE A 45 22.56 10.81 -23.59
C ILE A 45 22.98 12.22 -23.18
N VAL A 46 24.01 12.75 -23.83
CA VAL A 46 24.56 14.08 -23.61
C VAL A 46 24.13 14.99 -24.75
N GLN A 47 23.26 15.97 -24.49
CA GLN A 47 22.93 16.99 -25.50
C GLN A 47 23.90 18.17 -25.38
N PHE A 48 24.34 18.67 -26.53
CA PHE A 48 25.25 19.80 -26.63
C PHE A 48 24.50 21.08 -27.04
N ARG A 49 25.02 22.24 -26.65
CA ARG A 49 24.51 23.56 -27.09
C ARG A 49 24.90 23.90 -28.55
N GLY A 50 25.48 22.95 -29.27
CA GLY A 50 25.98 23.04 -30.63
C GLY A 50 26.26 21.63 -31.18
N SER A 51 27.14 21.49 -32.16
CA SER A 51 27.52 20.17 -32.68
C SER A 51 28.08 19.26 -31.59
N PRO A 52 27.71 17.96 -31.54
CA PRO A 52 28.28 17.01 -30.61
C PRO A 52 29.82 16.99 -30.67
N ASP A 53 30.48 17.04 -29.52
CA ASP A 53 31.95 16.92 -29.42
C ASP A 53 32.30 15.73 -28.51
N PRO A 54 32.64 14.56 -29.08
CA PRO A 54 33.04 13.36 -28.32
C PRO A 54 34.17 13.59 -27.32
N ARG A 55 35.04 14.58 -27.56
CA ARG A 55 36.18 14.88 -26.69
C ARG A 55 35.76 15.43 -25.32
N VAL A 56 34.57 16.02 -25.23
CA VAL A 56 33.99 16.48 -23.96
C VAL A 56 33.69 15.30 -23.03
N VAL A 57 33.28 14.17 -23.60
CA VAL A 57 33.01 12.94 -22.85
C VAL A 57 34.30 12.18 -22.57
N THR A 58 35.15 11.98 -23.59
CA THR A 58 36.39 11.20 -23.42
C THR A 58 37.44 11.91 -22.57
N GLY A 59 37.46 13.25 -22.58
CA GLY A 59 38.34 14.06 -21.73
C GLY A 59 38.03 13.93 -20.22
N GLY A 60 36.83 13.47 -19.86
CA GLY A 60 36.43 13.16 -18.49
C GLY A 60 36.55 11.68 -18.11
N GLY A 61 37.19 10.83 -18.92
CA GLY A 61 37.26 9.38 -18.70
C GLY A 61 36.03 8.59 -19.16
N GLY A 62 35.07 9.26 -19.82
CA GLY A 62 33.92 8.60 -20.44
C GLY A 62 34.28 7.89 -21.75
N ILE A 63 33.44 6.95 -22.15
CA ILE A 63 33.52 6.25 -23.44
C ILE A 63 32.43 6.85 -24.33
N SER A 64 32.83 7.48 -25.42
CA SER A 64 31.89 8.01 -26.41
C SER A 64 31.27 6.89 -27.23
N GLY A 65 29.96 6.96 -27.46
CA GLY A 65 29.18 6.04 -28.27
C GLY A 65 28.56 6.70 -29.50
N ARG A 66 27.30 6.37 -29.79
CA ARG A 66 26.56 6.77 -31.00
C ARG A 66 26.17 8.25 -30.97
N GLU A 67 26.40 8.97 -32.07
CA GLU A 67 25.86 10.33 -32.26
C GLU A 67 24.37 10.31 -32.63
N LEU A 68 23.64 11.29 -32.10
CA LEU A 68 22.22 11.56 -32.34
C LEU A 68 22.08 12.96 -32.99
N PRO A 69 22.43 13.09 -34.29
CA PRO A 69 22.64 14.39 -34.93
C PRO A 69 21.38 15.25 -35.00
N GLN A 70 20.20 14.65 -35.11
CA GLN A 70 18.92 15.37 -35.19
C GLN A 70 18.57 16.14 -33.91
N VAL A 71 19.13 15.72 -32.78
CA VAL A 71 18.91 16.35 -31.47
C VAL A 71 20.20 16.93 -30.90
N GLY A 72 21.27 17.01 -31.70
CA GLY A 72 22.57 17.54 -31.25
C GLY A 72 23.13 16.82 -30.02
N ALA A 73 22.95 15.50 -29.93
CA ALA A 73 23.35 14.71 -28.77
C ALA A 73 24.30 13.55 -29.10
N LEU A 74 24.88 12.97 -28.06
CA LEU A 74 25.80 11.83 -28.10
C LEU A 74 25.45 10.85 -26.99
N VAL A 75 25.38 9.56 -27.32
CA VAL A 75 25.32 8.48 -26.34
C VAL A 75 26.72 8.22 -25.79
N ALA A 76 26.86 8.04 -24.48
CA ALA A 76 28.14 7.80 -23.83
C ALA A 76 28.01 6.92 -22.59
N ASP A 77 29.07 6.19 -22.22
CA ASP A 77 29.21 5.52 -20.93
C ASP A 77 30.18 6.30 -20.05
N VAL A 78 29.73 6.83 -18.92
CA VAL A 78 30.49 7.76 -18.07
C VAL A 78 30.60 7.18 -16.66
N ASP A 79 31.79 7.24 -16.04
CA ASP A 79 31.92 6.88 -14.63
C ASP A 79 31.02 7.79 -13.77
N ASN A 80 30.37 7.21 -12.76
CA ASN A 80 29.45 7.94 -11.90
C ASN A 80 30.11 9.18 -11.26
N THR A 81 31.39 9.07 -10.89
CA THR A 81 32.20 10.18 -10.34
C THR A 81 32.51 11.29 -11.35
N ALA A 82 32.42 11.02 -12.66
CA ALA A 82 32.67 11.99 -13.72
C ALA A 82 31.40 12.74 -14.18
N LEU A 83 30.19 12.29 -13.78
CA LEU A 83 28.92 12.89 -14.17
C LEU A 83 28.79 14.36 -13.79
N ALA A 84 29.23 14.71 -12.57
CA ALA A 84 29.17 16.09 -12.07
C ALA A 84 30.12 17.03 -12.86
N GLY A 85 31.32 16.53 -13.20
CA GLY A 85 32.27 17.27 -14.03
C GLY A 85 31.77 17.48 -15.46
N LEU A 86 31.12 16.45 -16.03
CA LEU A 86 30.50 16.53 -17.35
C LEU A 86 29.34 17.53 -17.37
N ALA A 87 28.51 17.56 -16.33
CA ALA A 87 27.43 18.54 -16.17
C ALA A 87 27.96 19.99 -16.06
N GLY A 88 29.11 20.18 -15.42
CA GLY A 88 29.79 21.47 -15.30
C GLY A 88 30.32 22.03 -16.64
N ASN A 89 30.41 21.22 -17.70
CA ASN A 89 30.95 21.67 -18.97
C ASN A 89 29.99 22.66 -19.68
N PRO A 90 30.46 23.85 -20.13
CA PRO A 90 29.62 24.86 -20.76
C PRO A 90 29.03 24.43 -22.13
N GLN A 91 29.67 23.48 -22.83
CA GLN A 91 29.18 22.94 -24.10
C GLN A 91 28.00 21.97 -23.90
N VAL A 92 27.82 21.41 -22.70
CA VAL A 92 26.73 20.48 -22.37
C VAL A 92 25.47 21.26 -22.01
N ALA A 93 24.37 20.94 -22.70
CA ALA A 93 23.04 21.48 -22.45
C ALA A 93 22.32 20.72 -21.33
N TRP A 94 22.28 19.38 -21.43
CA TRP A 94 21.79 18.47 -20.41
C TRP A 94 22.37 17.07 -20.58
N ILE A 95 22.23 16.24 -19.54
CA ILE A 95 22.61 14.84 -19.52
C ILE A 95 21.44 14.03 -18.96
N ARG A 96 21.00 13.03 -19.71
CA ARG A 96 19.95 12.08 -19.30
C ARG A 96 20.49 10.66 -19.30
N ALA A 97 19.97 9.78 -18.45
CA ALA A 97 20.30 8.37 -18.53
C ALA A 97 19.82 7.81 -19.89
N ASP A 98 20.67 7.04 -20.55
CA ASP A 98 20.30 6.28 -21.76
C ASP A 98 19.68 4.97 -21.29
N HIS A 99 18.38 5.02 -20.99
CA HIS A 99 17.63 3.87 -20.52
C HIS A 99 17.51 2.83 -21.63
N PRO A 100 17.78 1.56 -21.35
CA PRO A 100 17.64 0.54 -22.37
C PRO A 100 16.14 0.26 -22.63
N VAL A 101 15.76 0.17 -23.90
CA VAL A 101 14.37 -0.05 -24.33
C VAL A 101 14.10 -1.53 -24.59
N PHE A 102 13.00 -2.06 -24.05
CA PHE A 102 12.54 -3.46 -24.19
C PHE A 102 11.03 -3.53 -23.91
N PRO A 103 10.31 -4.59 -24.32
CA PRO A 103 8.88 -4.76 -24.05
C PRO A 103 8.52 -4.61 -22.56
N THR A 104 7.43 -3.91 -22.25
CA THR A 104 7.11 -3.38 -20.90
C THR A 104 6.03 -4.12 -20.12
N LEU A 105 5.15 -4.95 -20.71
CA LEU A 105 4.18 -5.69 -19.88
C LEU A 105 4.84 -6.86 -19.13
N GLU A 106 5.85 -7.49 -19.73
CA GLU A 106 6.77 -8.42 -19.05
C GLU A 106 7.30 -7.77 -17.76
N ARG A 107 7.69 -6.49 -17.86
CA ARG A 107 8.25 -5.70 -16.75
C ARG A 107 7.21 -5.26 -15.75
N THR A 108 6.00 -4.91 -16.18
CA THR A 108 4.93 -4.54 -15.24
C THR A 108 4.60 -5.72 -14.33
N GLY A 109 4.51 -6.94 -14.88
CA GLY A 109 4.32 -8.16 -14.09
C GLY A 109 5.55 -8.57 -13.29
N ALA A 110 6.76 -8.42 -13.85
CA ALA A 110 8.01 -8.78 -13.17
C ALA A 110 8.37 -7.80 -12.03
N ALA A 111 8.23 -6.49 -12.23
CA ALA A 111 8.55 -5.45 -11.24
C ALA A 111 7.71 -5.56 -9.96
N ILE A 112 6.50 -6.10 -10.05
CA ILE A 112 5.65 -6.40 -8.89
C ILE A 112 5.65 -7.89 -8.51
N ALA A 113 6.46 -8.70 -9.18
CA ALA A 113 6.62 -10.15 -9.00
C ALA A 113 5.32 -10.98 -9.17
N ALA A 114 4.35 -10.51 -9.97
CA ALA A 114 3.13 -11.26 -10.26
C ALA A 114 3.41 -12.53 -11.07
N ALA A 115 4.27 -12.48 -12.08
CA ALA A 115 4.61 -13.66 -12.88
C ALA A 115 5.25 -14.75 -12.01
N VAL A 116 6.23 -14.37 -11.18
CA VAL A 116 6.86 -15.26 -10.19
C VAL A 116 5.82 -15.85 -9.24
N ALA A 117 4.89 -15.04 -8.72
CA ALA A 117 3.85 -15.52 -7.83
C ALA A 117 2.90 -16.52 -8.50
N ARG A 118 2.50 -16.28 -9.76
CA ARG A 118 1.67 -17.21 -10.54
C ARG A 118 2.36 -18.55 -10.71
N ASP A 119 3.60 -18.55 -11.16
CA ASP A 119 4.36 -19.78 -11.41
C ASP A 119 4.69 -20.54 -10.12
N THR A 120 5.03 -19.81 -9.05
CA THR A 120 5.39 -20.41 -7.75
C THR A 120 4.19 -21.08 -7.08
N TYR A 121 2.99 -20.50 -7.24
CA TYR A 121 1.80 -20.91 -6.49
C TYR A 121 0.72 -21.58 -7.32
N ASP A 122 0.95 -21.74 -8.63
CA ASP A 122 0.01 -22.27 -9.61
C ASP A 122 -1.33 -21.52 -9.56
N LEU A 123 -1.23 -20.18 -9.64
CA LEU A 123 -2.36 -19.27 -9.59
C LEU A 123 -2.48 -18.51 -10.90
N THR A 124 -3.72 -18.25 -11.31
CA THR A 124 -4.02 -17.52 -12.56
C THR A 124 -5.13 -16.48 -12.38
N GLY A 125 -5.79 -16.43 -11.23
CA GLY A 125 -7.03 -15.71 -10.98
C GLY A 125 -8.26 -16.53 -11.37
N SER A 126 -8.11 -17.85 -11.54
CA SER A 126 -9.19 -18.72 -11.99
C SER A 126 -10.37 -18.69 -11.04
N GLY A 127 -11.57 -18.72 -11.62
CA GLY A 127 -12.82 -18.67 -10.88
C GLY A 127 -13.19 -17.29 -10.33
N ILE A 128 -12.34 -16.26 -10.44
CA ILE A 128 -12.65 -14.90 -10.00
C ILE A 128 -13.23 -14.08 -11.16
N GLY A 129 -14.42 -13.49 -10.94
CA GLY A 129 -15.03 -12.51 -11.83
C GLY A 129 -14.57 -11.08 -11.50
N ILE A 130 -14.26 -10.31 -12.54
CA ILE A 130 -13.82 -8.92 -12.43
C ILE A 130 -14.70 -8.06 -13.33
N ALA A 131 -15.38 -7.07 -12.74
CA ALA A 131 -16.12 -6.08 -13.48
C ALA A 131 -15.20 -4.92 -13.89
N VAL A 132 -15.08 -4.67 -15.19
CA VAL A 132 -14.32 -3.55 -15.76
C VAL A 132 -15.32 -2.50 -16.19
N ILE A 133 -15.38 -1.39 -15.44
CA ILE A 133 -16.27 -0.26 -15.71
C ILE A 133 -15.45 0.81 -16.44
N ASP A 134 -15.58 0.86 -17.77
CA ASP A 134 -14.69 1.64 -18.65
C ASP A 134 -15.35 1.95 -20.02
N SER A 135 -14.59 2.17 -21.09
CA SER A 135 -15.09 2.43 -22.46
C SER A 135 -15.63 1.22 -23.22
N GLY A 136 -15.50 0.03 -22.62
CA GLY A 136 -15.88 -1.24 -23.18
C GLY A 136 -14.74 -2.25 -23.18
N ILE A 137 -14.96 -3.42 -23.77
CA ILE A 137 -13.92 -4.43 -23.99
C ILE A 137 -14.20 -5.07 -25.34
N THR A 138 -13.17 -5.17 -26.18
CA THR A 138 -13.32 -5.84 -27.47
C THR A 138 -13.53 -7.35 -27.30
N ALA A 139 -14.41 -7.94 -28.12
CA ALA A 139 -14.78 -9.36 -27.99
C ALA A 139 -13.80 -10.33 -28.68
N TRP A 140 -12.92 -9.84 -29.54
CA TRP A 140 -12.27 -10.66 -30.57
C TRP A 140 -10.76 -10.78 -30.41
N HIS A 141 -10.14 -10.03 -29.50
CA HIS A 141 -8.68 -10.08 -29.31
C HIS A 141 -8.24 -11.46 -28.83
N ASP A 142 -7.23 -12.06 -29.47
CA ASP A 142 -6.76 -13.43 -29.19
C ASP A 142 -6.30 -13.59 -27.73
N ASP A 143 -5.70 -12.55 -27.16
CA ASP A 143 -5.34 -12.52 -25.74
C ASP A 143 -6.51 -12.54 -24.73
N LEU A 144 -7.76 -12.35 -25.18
CA LEU A 144 -8.97 -12.35 -24.35
C LEU A 144 -9.75 -13.68 -24.41
N TYR A 145 -9.05 -14.78 -24.62
CA TYR A 145 -9.58 -16.14 -24.50
C TYR A 145 -8.83 -16.91 -23.42
N LEU A 146 -9.48 -17.89 -22.79
CA LEU A 146 -8.84 -18.71 -21.75
C LEU A 146 -7.76 -19.64 -22.33
N THR A 147 -7.95 -20.13 -23.56
CA THR A 147 -7.04 -21.10 -24.20
C THR A 147 -6.46 -20.57 -25.52
N GLY A 148 -5.37 -19.80 -25.44
CA GLY A 148 -4.68 -19.25 -26.61
C GLY A 148 -5.59 -18.42 -27.52
N ALA A 149 -5.25 -18.26 -28.80
CA ALA A 149 -6.22 -17.80 -29.79
C ALA A 149 -7.29 -18.86 -29.99
N ASP A 150 -8.54 -18.44 -29.89
CA ASP A 150 -9.69 -19.29 -30.19
C ASP A 150 -10.49 -18.69 -31.35
N PRO A 151 -10.19 -19.07 -32.61
CA PRO A 151 -10.94 -18.61 -33.78
C PRO A 151 -12.41 -19.02 -33.73
N ALA A 152 -12.74 -20.09 -32.99
CA ALA A 152 -14.11 -20.56 -32.80
C ALA A 152 -14.83 -19.82 -31.67
N ARG A 153 -14.13 -18.98 -30.91
CA ARG A 153 -14.62 -18.14 -29.81
C ARG A 153 -15.45 -18.90 -28.78
N THR A 154 -15.03 -20.12 -28.47
CA THR A 154 -15.73 -21.07 -27.62
C THR A 154 -15.48 -20.87 -26.13
N ASP A 155 -14.36 -20.26 -25.74
CA ASP A 155 -14.04 -19.96 -24.33
C ASP A 155 -13.60 -18.50 -24.11
N PRO A 156 -14.50 -17.53 -24.33
CA PRO A 156 -14.19 -16.12 -24.18
C PRO A 156 -13.94 -15.77 -22.71
N ARG A 157 -12.93 -14.92 -22.47
CA ARG A 157 -12.65 -14.38 -21.15
C ARG A 157 -13.67 -13.34 -20.72
N VAL A 158 -14.21 -12.59 -21.68
CA VAL A 158 -15.33 -11.67 -21.47
C VAL A 158 -16.61 -12.49 -21.43
N VAL A 159 -17.10 -12.77 -20.23
CA VAL A 159 -18.24 -13.67 -19.99
C VAL A 159 -19.58 -12.96 -19.92
N HIS A 160 -19.57 -11.64 -19.72
CA HIS A 160 -20.75 -10.79 -19.75
C HIS A 160 -20.37 -9.39 -20.22
N PHE A 161 -21.25 -8.74 -20.97
CA PHE A 161 -21.08 -7.35 -21.38
C PHE A 161 -22.38 -6.58 -21.28
N ARG A 162 -22.29 -5.28 -20.96
CA ARG A 162 -23.43 -4.37 -21.03
C ARG A 162 -22.97 -2.94 -21.31
N ASP A 163 -23.66 -2.29 -22.24
CA ASP A 163 -23.46 -0.89 -22.57
C ASP A 163 -24.49 0.02 -21.86
N PHE A 164 -23.99 0.99 -21.07
CA PHE A 164 -24.77 1.99 -20.35
C PHE A 164 -24.77 3.36 -21.03
N THR A 165 -23.95 3.56 -22.06
CA THR A 165 -23.87 4.83 -22.82
C THR A 165 -25.08 5.04 -23.73
N VAL A 166 -25.80 3.96 -24.05
CA VAL A 166 -27.01 3.97 -24.86
C VAL A 166 -28.25 4.08 -23.97
N THR A 167 -29.11 5.05 -24.27
CA THR A 167 -30.39 5.18 -23.55
C THR A 167 -31.23 3.92 -23.76
N PRO A 168 -31.76 3.29 -22.69
CA PRO A 168 -32.65 2.14 -22.83
C PRO A 168 -33.87 2.51 -23.67
N ASN A 169 -33.91 2.00 -24.91
CA ASN A 169 -35.05 2.17 -25.79
C ASN A 169 -35.77 0.83 -25.91
N PRO A 170 -37.03 0.69 -25.46
CA PRO A 170 -37.76 -0.59 -25.54
C PRO A 170 -38.01 -1.08 -26.97
N ARG A 171 -37.64 -0.30 -27.99
CA ARG A 171 -37.68 -0.68 -29.41
C ARG A 171 -36.31 -1.00 -30.02
N ILE A 172 -35.21 -0.77 -29.30
CA ILE A 172 -33.85 -1.07 -29.73
C ILE A 172 -33.26 -2.08 -28.76
N TRP A 173 -32.87 -3.25 -29.26
CA TRP A 173 -32.14 -4.22 -28.45
C TRP A 173 -30.81 -3.59 -28.02
N MET A 174 -30.59 -3.45 -26.71
CA MET A 174 -29.27 -3.06 -26.19
C MET A 174 -28.26 -4.12 -26.65
N SER A 175 -27.11 -3.66 -27.16
CA SER A 175 -26.05 -4.57 -27.58
C SER A 175 -25.34 -5.10 -26.34
N ASP A 176 -25.62 -6.35 -25.98
CA ASP A 176 -24.78 -7.13 -25.06
C ASP A 176 -23.53 -7.69 -25.79
N GLN A 177 -23.25 -7.25 -27.01
CA GLN A 177 -22.03 -7.62 -27.72
C GLN A 177 -20.86 -6.76 -27.22
N PRO A 178 -19.75 -7.38 -26.78
CA PRO A 178 -18.59 -6.63 -26.33
C PRO A 178 -17.98 -5.82 -27.48
N ILE A 179 -17.83 -4.52 -27.22
CA ILE A 179 -17.29 -3.52 -28.13
C ILE A 179 -16.50 -2.48 -27.33
N ASP A 180 -15.47 -1.91 -27.94
CA ASP A 180 -14.71 -0.79 -27.36
C ASP A 180 -14.23 0.18 -28.45
N GLU A 181 -15.02 1.21 -28.71
CA GLU A 181 -14.71 2.20 -29.76
C GLU A 181 -13.64 3.20 -29.31
N TYR A 182 -13.38 3.34 -28.01
CA TYR A 182 -12.34 4.23 -27.52
C TYR A 182 -11.00 3.50 -27.38
N GLY A 183 -11.00 2.25 -26.89
CA GLY A 183 -9.84 1.36 -26.80
C GLY A 183 -9.21 1.27 -25.40
N HIS A 184 -9.59 2.15 -24.48
CA HIS A 184 -9.00 2.22 -23.14
C HIS A 184 -9.39 1.01 -22.28
N GLY A 185 -10.66 0.64 -22.28
CA GLY A 185 -11.15 -0.50 -21.51
C GLY A 185 -10.58 -1.85 -21.99
N THR A 186 -10.29 -1.99 -23.28
CA THR A 186 -9.57 -3.15 -23.86
C THR A 186 -8.13 -3.22 -23.35
N HIS A 187 -7.44 -2.07 -23.28
CA HIS A 187 -6.10 -2.00 -22.70
C HIS A 187 -6.12 -2.38 -21.21
N VAL A 188 -7.05 -1.81 -20.44
CA VAL A 188 -7.27 -2.15 -19.02
C VAL A 188 -7.56 -3.63 -18.83
N ALA A 189 -8.46 -4.22 -19.62
CA ALA A 189 -8.81 -5.65 -19.59
C ALA A 189 -7.57 -6.53 -19.85
N GLY A 190 -6.71 -6.12 -20.77
CA GLY A 190 -5.42 -6.75 -21.04
C GLY A 190 -4.48 -6.79 -19.85
N VAL A 191 -4.29 -5.65 -19.18
CA VAL A 191 -3.43 -5.56 -17.99
C VAL A 191 -3.93 -6.47 -16.87
N ILE A 192 -5.26 -6.58 -16.72
CA ILE A 192 -5.88 -7.44 -15.72
C ILE A 192 -5.68 -8.91 -16.09
N ALA A 193 -6.11 -9.33 -17.28
CA ALA A 193 -6.31 -10.75 -17.57
C ALA A 193 -5.96 -11.21 -18.99
N GLY A 194 -5.26 -10.41 -19.80
CA GLY A 194 -4.74 -10.85 -21.09
C GLY A 194 -3.84 -12.09 -20.93
N ASN A 195 -3.98 -13.10 -21.78
CA ASN A 195 -3.16 -14.31 -21.69
C ASN A 195 -1.77 -14.17 -22.37
N GLY A 196 -1.53 -13.04 -23.05
CA GLY A 196 -0.28 -12.78 -23.76
C GLY A 196 -0.07 -13.61 -25.02
N TYR A 197 -1.11 -14.22 -25.62
CA TYR A 197 -0.99 -15.14 -26.74
C TYR A 197 -0.20 -14.53 -27.91
N ASP A 198 -0.52 -13.30 -28.32
CA ASP A 198 0.15 -12.60 -29.43
C ASP A 198 1.62 -12.23 -29.12
N SER A 199 2.08 -12.44 -27.88
CA SER A 199 3.44 -12.18 -27.40
C SER A 199 4.12 -13.40 -26.76
N ASP A 200 3.61 -14.61 -27.01
CA ASP A 200 4.11 -15.87 -26.40
C ASP A 200 4.20 -15.81 -24.87
N GLY A 201 3.23 -15.11 -24.25
CA GLY A 201 3.11 -14.93 -22.81
C GLY A 201 3.86 -13.71 -22.26
N ALA A 202 4.75 -13.08 -23.03
CA ALA A 202 5.55 -11.93 -22.56
C ALA A 202 4.68 -10.75 -22.12
N ARG A 203 3.50 -10.59 -22.72
CA ARG A 203 2.50 -9.59 -22.34
C ARG A 203 1.24 -10.23 -21.76
N SER A 204 1.43 -11.18 -20.86
CA SER A 204 0.35 -11.65 -19.98
C SER A 204 -0.02 -10.56 -18.96
N GLY A 205 -1.32 -10.37 -18.75
CA GLY A 205 -1.86 -9.63 -17.62
C GLY A 205 -1.55 -10.30 -16.28
N MET A 206 -1.95 -9.64 -15.20
CA MET A 206 -1.63 -10.12 -13.85
C MET A 206 -2.38 -11.41 -13.50
N ALA A 207 -3.63 -11.55 -13.94
CA ALA A 207 -4.52 -12.68 -13.65
C ALA A 207 -5.12 -13.29 -14.94
N PRO A 208 -4.32 -14.00 -15.76
CA PRO A 208 -4.74 -14.54 -17.06
C PRO A 208 -5.70 -15.73 -16.99
N GLY A 209 -6.22 -16.09 -15.81
CA GLY A 209 -7.30 -17.06 -15.61
C GLY A 209 -8.60 -16.42 -15.13
N ALA A 210 -8.59 -15.13 -14.80
CA ALA A 210 -9.78 -14.40 -14.37
C ALA A 210 -10.77 -14.19 -15.51
N ARG A 211 -12.06 -14.13 -15.15
CA ARG A 211 -13.17 -13.82 -16.07
C ARG A 211 -13.54 -12.35 -15.98
N LEU A 212 -13.82 -11.74 -17.13
CA LEU A 212 -14.12 -10.32 -17.24
C LEU A 212 -15.62 -10.09 -17.51
N VAL A 213 -16.17 -9.10 -16.83
CA VAL A 213 -17.49 -8.53 -17.06
C VAL A 213 -17.29 -7.10 -17.54
N GLY A 214 -17.53 -6.83 -18.82
CA GLY A 214 -17.36 -5.51 -19.41
C GLY A 214 -18.60 -4.63 -19.23
N LEU A 215 -18.47 -3.52 -18.51
CA LEU A 215 -19.57 -2.58 -18.29
C LEU A 215 -19.16 -1.23 -18.91
N LYS A 216 -19.63 -0.99 -20.13
CA LYS A 216 -19.28 0.20 -20.91
C LYS A 216 -20.04 1.42 -20.41
N VAL A 217 -19.31 2.44 -19.99
CA VAL A 217 -19.82 3.72 -19.45
C VAL A 217 -19.20 4.95 -20.13
N LEU A 218 -18.19 4.75 -21.00
CA LEU A 218 -17.61 5.81 -21.83
C LEU A 218 -17.92 5.58 -23.31
N ASP A 219 -18.18 6.67 -24.02
CA ASP A 219 -18.39 6.71 -25.47
C ASP A 219 -17.08 6.52 -26.25
N ALA A 220 -17.16 6.60 -27.59
CA ALA A 220 -16.01 6.44 -28.49
C ALA A 220 -14.93 7.52 -28.34
N GLN A 221 -15.19 8.62 -27.62
CA GLN A 221 -14.23 9.69 -27.32
C GLN A 221 -13.71 9.62 -25.88
N GLY A 222 -14.16 8.64 -25.08
CA GLY A 222 -13.76 8.48 -23.69
C GLY A 222 -14.53 9.37 -22.72
N PHE A 223 -15.69 9.92 -23.13
CA PHE A 223 -16.57 10.70 -22.24
C PHE A 223 -17.72 9.84 -21.73
N GLY A 224 -18.19 10.13 -20.52
CA GLY A 224 -19.34 9.45 -19.92
C GLY A 224 -19.91 10.24 -18.75
N TYR A 225 -21.04 9.77 -18.23
CA TYR A 225 -21.72 10.39 -17.11
C TYR A 225 -21.55 9.59 -15.82
N ILE A 226 -21.45 10.29 -14.68
CA ILE A 226 -21.41 9.66 -13.36
C ILE A 226 -22.62 8.75 -13.13
N SER A 227 -23.79 9.11 -13.66
CA SER A 227 -25.00 8.28 -13.59
C SER A 227 -24.81 6.89 -14.18
N ASP A 228 -24.06 6.79 -15.28
CA ASP A 228 -23.84 5.53 -16.00
C ASP A 228 -22.85 4.66 -15.22
N VAL A 229 -21.83 5.29 -14.61
CA VAL A 229 -20.90 4.61 -13.69
C VAL A 229 -21.65 4.06 -12.47
N ILE A 230 -22.53 4.86 -11.85
CA ILE A 230 -23.35 4.42 -10.71
C ILE A 230 -24.24 3.25 -11.11
N ALA A 231 -24.93 3.35 -12.26
CA ALA A 231 -25.79 2.29 -12.77
C ALA A 231 -25.00 1.00 -13.07
N ALA A 232 -23.77 1.12 -13.58
CA ALA A 232 -22.88 0.00 -13.81
C ALA A 232 -22.43 -0.67 -12.50
N ILE A 233 -22.10 0.11 -11.46
CA ILE A 233 -21.76 -0.43 -10.13
C ILE A 233 -22.95 -1.18 -9.55
N ASP A 234 -24.14 -0.57 -9.54
CA ASP A 234 -25.35 -1.20 -9.00
C ASP A 234 -25.72 -2.47 -9.79
N TYR A 235 -25.50 -2.47 -11.12
CA TYR A 235 -25.68 -3.66 -11.94
C TYR A 235 -24.65 -4.75 -11.60
N ALA A 236 -23.37 -4.41 -11.44
CA ALA A 236 -22.32 -5.35 -11.05
C ALA A 236 -22.64 -6.04 -9.71
N ILE A 237 -23.15 -5.28 -8.73
CA ILE A 237 -23.64 -5.82 -7.45
C ILE A 237 -24.78 -6.82 -7.70
N ALA A 238 -25.74 -6.47 -8.55
CA ALA A 238 -26.92 -7.29 -8.83
C ALA A 238 -26.58 -8.63 -9.51
N ILE A 239 -25.54 -8.67 -10.35
CA ILE A 239 -25.10 -9.90 -11.05
C ILE A 239 -23.91 -10.60 -10.38
N LYS A 240 -23.45 -10.12 -9.21
CA LYS A 240 -22.19 -10.56 -8.60
C LYS A 240 -22.12 -12.07 -8.40
N ASP A 241 -23.21 -12.68 -7.91
CA ASP A 241 -23.23 -14.11 -7.58
C ASP A 241 -23.28 -14.98 -8.86
N SER A 242 -23.83 -14.45 -9.96
CA SER A 242 -23.93 -15.18 -11.24
C SER A 242 -22.58 -15.33 -11.94
N TYR A 243 -21.71 -14.33 -11.78
CA TYR A 243 -20.39 -14.30 -12.43
C TYR A 243 -19.23 -14.36 -11.44
N ASN A 244 -19.51 -14.62 -10.16
CA ASN A 244 -18.56 -14.53 -9.05
C ASN A 244 -17.73 -13.23 -9.09
N ILE A 245 -18.38 -12.08 -9.27
CA ILE A 245 -17.72 -10.77 -9.30
C ILE A 245 -17.21 -10.48 -7.90
N ARG A 246 -15.88 -10.46 -7.76
CA ARG A 246 -15.20 -10.15 -6.49
C ARG A 246 -14.40 -8.86 -6.53
N VAL A 247 -14.15 -8.33 -7.73
CA VAL A 247 -13.39 -7.09 -7.93
C VAL A 247 -14.09 -6.20 -8.96
N ILE A 248 -14.17 -4.90 -8.69
CA ILE A 248 -14.54 -3.86 -9.67
C ILE A 248 -13.29 -3.01 -9.92
N ASN A 249 -12.93 -2.85 -11.19
CA ASN A 249 -11.90 -1.90 -11.63
C ASN A 249 -12.56 -0.64 -12.19
N LEU A 250 -12.24 0.50 -11.60
CA LEU A 250 -12.65 1.84 -12.03
C LEU A 250 -11.43 2.63 -12.49
N SER A 251 -11.16 2.58 -13.79
CA SER A 251 -10.17 3.45 -14.44
C SER A 251 -10.82 4.72 -15.03
N VAL A 252 -12.03 5.04 -14.55
CA VAL A 252 -12.80 6.25 -14.82
C VAL A 252 -12.91 7.07 -13.54
N ALA A 253 -12.93 8.39 -13.67
CA ALA A 253 -12.94 9.28 -12.51
C ALA A 253 -13.75 10.55 -12.76
N SER A 254 -14.20 11.15 -11.66
CA SER A 254 -14.84 12.46 -11.62
C SER A 254 -14.05 13.44 -10.75
N GLY A 255 -14.25 14.73 -10.96
CA GLY A 255 -13.83 15.77 -10.02
C GLY A 255 -14.49 15.59 -8.65
N VAL A 256 -13.83 16.10 -7.61
CA VAL A 256 -14.34 16.06 -6.23
C VAL A 256 -14.98 17.42 -5.90
N PHE A 257 -16.30 17.43 -5.75
CA PHE A 257 -17.08 18.66 -5.51
C PHE A 257 -17.76 18.69 -4.13
N GLU A 258 -17.86 17.54 -3.47
CA GLU A 258 -18.44 17.37 -2.14
C GLU A 258 -17.72 16.25 -1.36
N SER A 259 -18.10 16.06 -0.09
CA SER A 259 -17.54 15.01 0.76
C SER A 259 -17.82 13.63 0.18
N TYR A 260 -16.91 12.67 0.33
CA TYR A 260 -17.17 11.27 -0.03
C TYR A 260 -18.36 10.66 0.74
N ASN A 261 -18.82 11.27 1.83
CA ASN A 261 -20.00 10.83 2.58
C ASN A 261 -21.33 11.27 1.94
N THR A 262 -21.31 12.20 0.99
CA THR A 262 -22.51 12.70 0.30
C THR A 262 -22.44 12.49 -1.21
N ASP A 263 -21.23 12.39 -1.78
CA ASP A 263 -21.01 12.13 -3.21
C ASP A 263 -21.69 10.82 -3.66
N PRO A 264 -22.56 10.87 -4.68
CA PRO A 264 -23.36 9.71 -5.09
C PRO A 264 -22.51 8.57 -5.69
N LEU A 265 -21.37 8.89 -6.34
CA LEU A 265 -20.46 7.90 -6.89
C LEU A 265 -19.63 7.22 -5.79
N ALA A 266 -19.14 8.00 -4.83
CA ALA A 266 -18.47 7.46 -3.64
C ALA A 266 -19.39 6.52 -2.85
N LEU A 267 -20.66 6.92 -2.65
CA LEU A 267 -21.67 6.09 -2.00
C LEU A 267 -22.05 4.85 -2.82
N ALA A 268 -22.01 4.91 -4.16
CA ALA A 268 -22.17 3.72 -5.00
C ALA A 268 -21.01 2.74 -4.82
N ALA A 269 -19.77 3.23 -4.82
CA ALA A 269 -18.60 2.41 -4.53
C ALA A 269 -18.68 1.79 -3.11
N ARG A 270 -19.24 2.52 -2.13
CA ARG A 270 -19.47 1.99 -0.78
C ARG A 270 -20.39 0.78 -0.79
N ARG A 271 -21.52 0.85 -1.49
CA ARG A 271 -22.47 -0.27 -1.62
C ARG A 271 -21.80 -1.52 -2.20
N ALA A 272 -20.89 -1.36 -3.17
CA ALA A 272 -20.14 -2.48 -3.73
C ALA A 272 -19.18 -3.12 -2.70
N VAL A 273 -18.46 -2.30 -1.94
CA VAL A 273 -17.57 -2.77 -0.86
C VAL A 273 -18.35 -3.50 0.23
N GLU A 274 -19.48 -2.94 0.68
CA GLU A 274 -20.37 -3.56 1.65
C GLU A 274 -21.00 -4.87 1.13
N ALA A 275 -21.15 -5.01 -0.20
CA ALA A 275 -21.56 -6.26 -0.86
C ALA A 275 -20.42 -7.30 -0.99
N GLY A 276 -19.23 -7.02 -0.45
CA GLY A 276 -18.08 -7.92 -0.46
C GLY A 276 -17.21 -7.86 -1.72
N ILE A 277 -17.39 -6.82 -2.55
CA ILE A 277 -16.62 -6.61 -3.79
C ILE A 277 -15.48 -5.63 -3.51
N VAL A 278 -14.25 -5.99 -3.87
CA VAL A 278 -13.11 -5.07 -3.78
C VAL A 278 -13.24 -4.03 -4.90
N VAL A 279 -13.35 -2.75 -4.55
CA VAL A 279 -13.39 -1.66 -5.54
C VAL A 279 -12.01 -1.04 -5.64
N VAL A 280 -11.40 -1.15 -6.82
CA VAL A 280 -10.08 -0.59 -7.15
C VAL A 280 -10.26 0.60 -8.07
N ALA A 281 -9.72 1.76 -7.70
CA ALA A 281 -9.82 2.99 -8.49
C ALA A 281 -8.47 3.65 -8.73
N ALA A 282 -8.30 4.23 -9.91
CA ALA A 282 -7.16 5.08 -10.23
C ALA A 282 -7.14 6.35 -9.35
N ALA A 283 -5.96 6.78 -8.89
CA ALA A 283 -5.84 7.99 -8.08
C ALA A 283 -6.14 9.28 -8.86
N GLY A 284 -5.91 9.27 -10.17
CA GLY A 284 -5.97 10.44 -11.04
C GLY A 284 -4.58 10.86 -11.55
N ASN A 285 -4.55 11.69 -12.58
CA ASN A 285 -3.32 12.13 -13.25
C ASN A 285 -3.05 13.64 -13.06
N LEU A 286 -3.42 14.18 -11.90
CA LEU A 286 -3.36 15.61 -11.56
C LEU A 286 -2.19 15.94 -10.62
N GLY A 287 -1.12 15.12 -10.64
CA GLY A 287 0.05 15.26 -9.77
C GLY A 287 0.98 16.42 -10.14
N MET A 288 0.86 16.96 -11.35
CA MET A 288 1.59 18.15 -11.81
C MET A 288 0.67 19.09 -12.58
N ASN A 289 0.94 20.39 -12.47
CA ASN A 289 0.31 21.40 -13.34
C ASN A 289 1.08 21.55 -14.67
N ASP A 290 0.56 22.36 -15.58
CA ASP A 290 1.16 22.63 -16.89
C ASP A 290 2.57 23.25 -16.81
N ALA A 291 2.92 23.86 -15.68
CA ALA A 291 4.25 24.40 -15.40
C ALA A 291 5.23 23.35 -14.85
N GLY A 292 4.83 22.08 -14.76
CA GLY A 292 5.64 20.98 -14.22
C GLY A 292 5.82 21.01 -12.70
N GLN A 293 4.98 21.76 -11.99
CA GLN A 293 5.04 21.89 -10.54
C GLN A 293 4.13 20.85 -9.88
N THR A 294 4.65 20.15 -8.88
CA THR A 294 3.89 19.17 -8.08
C THR A 294 2.62 19.80 -7.49
N GLN A 295 1.50 19.08 -7.61
CA GLN A 295 0.21 19.44 -7.04
C GLN A 295 -0.21 18.41 -5.99
N HIS A 296 -0.95 18.88 -4.98
CA HIS A 296 -1.59 18.08 -3.94
C HIS A 296 -3.10 18.30 -4.01
N GLY A 297 -3.90 17.36 -3.48
CA GLY A 297 -5.35 17.46 -3.60
C GLY A 297 -5.91 16.90 -4.91
N GLY A 298 -5.08 16.22 -5.70
CA GLY A 298 -5.46 15.73 -7.04
C GLY A 298 -6.19 14.39 -7.04
N ILE A 299 -6.45 13.79 -5.88
CA ILE A 299 -7.13 12.49 -5.77
C ILE A 299 -8.60 12.65 -6.22
N THR A 300 -8.97 11.88 -7.24
CA THR A 300 -10.28 11.98 -7.90
C THR A 300 -11.35 11.08 -7.27
N CYS A 301 -12.63 11.34 -7.58
CA CYS A 301 -13.75 10.50 -7.14
C CYS A 301 -13.91 9.28 -8.07
N PRO A 302 -14.12 8.05 -7.56
CA PRO A 302 -14.36 7.68 -6.15
C PRO A 302 -13.11 7.32 -5.34
N GLY A 303 -11.90 7.48 -5.91
CA GLY A 303 -10.64 7.18 -5.22
C GLY A 303 -10.36 8.04 -3.97
N ASN A 304 -11.08 9.14 -3.76
CA ASN A 304 -11.03 9.93 -2.53
C ASN A 304 -11.69 9.24 -1.33
N ALA A 305 -12.57 8.26 -1.56
CA ALA A 305 -13.29 7.60 -0.49
C ALA A 305 -12.43 6.56 0.25
N PRO A 306 -12.58 6.42 1.58
CA PRO A 306 -11.72 5.54 2.37
C PRO A 306 -11.95 4.04 2.10
N TRP A 307 -13.18 3.64 1.77
CA TRP A 307 -13.53 2.25 1.44
C TRP A 307 -13.02 1.77 0.06
N VAL A 308 -12.63 2.69 -0.82
CA VAL A 308 -12.06 2.35 -2.13
C VAL A 308 -10.56 2.07 -1.99
N LEU A 309 -10.04 1.08 -2.74
CA LEU A 309 -8.61 0.85 -2.90
C LEU A 309 -8.08 1.73 -4.04
N THR A 310 -7.39 2.82 -3.67
CA THR A 310 -6.95 3.88 -4.58
C THR A 310 -5.49 3.70 -4.94
N VAL A 311 -5.22 3.67 -6.25
CA VAL A 311 -3.91 3.29 -6.79
C VAL A 311 -3.27 4.45 -7.52
N GLY A 312 -2.12 4.92 -7.03
CA GLY A 312 -1.25 5.84 -7.76
C GLY A 312 -0.30 5.12 -8.72
N ALA A 313 0.43 5.87 -9.53
CA ALA A 313 1.29 5.33 -10.57
C ALA A 313 2.78 5.48 -10.24
N ALA A 314 3.55 4.42 -10.47
CA ALA A 314 4.99 4.42 -10.50
C ALA A 314 5.50 4.14 -11.92
N SER A 315 6.74 4.54 -12.17
CA SER A 315 7.53 4.17 -13.34
C SER A 315 8.51 3.08 -12.93
N HIS A 316 8.52 1.97 -13.66
CA HIS A 316 9.54 0.95 -13.51
C HIS A 316 10.82 1.29 -14.30
N GLU A 317 10.93 2.51 -14.84
CA GLU A 317 12.11 3.06 -15.56
C GLU A 317 12.67 2.18 -16.69
N GLY A 318 11.84 1.29 -17.24
CA GLY A 318 12.29 0.30 -18.20
C GLY A 318 13.23 -0.77 -17.61
N THR A 319 13.01 -1.19 -16.37
CA THR A 319 13.67 -2.34 -15.73
C THR A 319 12.66 -3.18 -14.96
N ALA A 320 13.04 -4.42 -14.62
CA ALA A 320 12.30 -5.27 -13.70
C ALA A 320 12.85 -5.17 -12.26
N ALA A 321 14.13 -4.79 -12.12
CA ALA A 321 14.70 -4.31 -10.87
C ALA A 321 13.93 -3.10 -10.35
N ARG A 322 13.75 -3.02 -9.03
CA ARG A 322 12.88 -2.04 -8.36
C ARG A 322 13.66 -0.87 -7.78
N SER A 323 14.98 -1.02 -7.62
CA SER A 323 15.87 -0.03 -6.99
C SER A 323 15.90 1.34 -7.71
N ASN A 324 15.53 1.38 -8.99
CA ASN A 324 15.42 2.61 -9.78
C ASN A 324 13.98 3.05 -10.04
N ASP A 325 12.96 2.34 -9.54
CA ASP A 325 11.57 2.72 -9.75
C ASP A 325 11.29 4.08 -9.14
N THR A 326 10.55 4.92 -9.88
CA THR A 326 10.23 6.28 -9.45
C THR A 326 8.74 6.49 -9.37
N LEU A 327 8.29 7.37 -8.45
CA LEU A 327 6.91 7.81 -8.46
C LEU A 327 6.62 8.60 -9.74
N ALA A 328 5.54 8.26 -10.45
CA ALA A 328 5.19 8.93 -11.68
C ALA A 328 4.82 10.40 -11.39
N SER A 329 5.37 11.31 -12.17
CA SER A 329 5.20 12.75 -11.99
C SER A 329 3.71 13.16 -11.99
N PHE A 330 2.95 12.65 -12.96
CA PHE A 330 1.53 12.91 -13.13
C PHE A 330 0.65 12.26 -12.06
N SER A 331 1.13 11.27 -11.29
CA SER A 331 0.30 10.55 -10.33
C SER A 331 -0.29 11.52 -9.31
N SER A 332 -1.61 11.53 -9.17
CA SER A 332 -2.30 12.35 -8.17
C SER A 332 -1.81 12.02 -6.77
N ARG A 333 -1.76 13.06 -5.93
CA ARG A 333 -1.27 13.02 -4.56
C ARG A 333 -2.32 13.54 -3.60
N GLY A 334 -2.39 12.93 -2.43
CA GLY A 334 -3.16 13.40 -1.31
C GLY A 334 -2.60 14.70 -0.69
N PRO A 335 -3.27 15.20 0.37
CA PRO A 335 -4.50 14.62 0.93
C PRO A 335 -5.69 14.81 -0.05
N THR A 336 -6.83 14.18 0.18
CA THR A 336 -8.02 14.41 -0.66
C THR A 336 -8.50 15.86 -0.56
N TRP A 337 -9.04 16.42 -1.64
CA TRP A 337 -9.36 17.86 -1.73
C TRP A 337 -10.32 18.39 -0.67
N ILE A 338 -11.38 17.66 -0.32
CA ILE A 338 -12.44 18.13 0.58
C ILE A 338 -12.29 17.57 2.00
N ASP A 339 -12.17 16.24 2.11
CA ASP A 339 -12.17 15.56 3.41
C ASP A 339 -10.77 15.42 4.05
N PHE A 340 -9.72 15.90 3.38
CA PHE A 340 -8.32 15.82 3.81
C PHE A 340 -7.85 14.41 4.22
N ALA A 341 -8.38 13.37 3.59
CA ALA A 341 -7.99 11.98 3.84
C ALA A 341 -6.65 11.62 3.20
N ALA A 342 -5.91 10.69 3.81
CA ALA A 342 -4.65 10.16 3.29
C ALA A 342 -4.91 9.20 2.12
N LYS A 343 -4.40 9.58 0.94
CA LYS A 343 -4.49 8.83 -0.33
C LYS A 343 -3.28 9.15 -1.21
N PRO A 344 -2.89 8.30 -2.18
CA PRO A 344 -3.46 6.98 -2.50
C PRO A 344 -3.18 5.94 -1.40
N ASP A 345 -3.76 4.74 -1.50
CA ASP A 345 -3.49 3.66 -0.54
C ASP A 345 -2.15 2.97 -0.83
N LEU A 346 -1.81 2.83 -2.12
CA LEU A 346 -0.51 2.33 -2.61
C LEU A 346 -0.27 2.80 -4.04
N ILE A 347 0.91 2.52 -4.59
CA ILE A 347 1.24 2.75 -6.01
C ILE A 347 1.58 1.45 -6.73
N ALA A 348 1.35 1.42 -8.04
CA ALA A 348 1.73 0.31 -8.91
C ALA A 348 2.30 0.84 -10.23
N PRO A 349 3.03 0.03 -11.02
CA PRO A 349 3.54 0.48 -12.32
C PRO A 349 2.40 0.93 -13.24
N GLY A 350 2.52 2.15 -13.78
CA GLY A 350 1.53 2.76 -14.66
C GLY A 350 2.14 3.69 -15.70
N VAL A 351 3.45 3.60 -15.93
CA VAL A 351 4.17 4.34 -16.97
C VAL A 351 4.62 3.38 -18.05
N GLY A 352 4.26 3.68 -19.30
CA GLY A 352 4.64 2.90 -20.46
C GLY A 352 4.08 1.48 -20.47
N THR A 353 2.95 1.21 -19.82
CA THR A 353 2.32 -0.11 -19.73
C THR A 353 1.84 -0.57 -21.10
N GLU A 354 2.44 -1.63 -21.64
CA GLU A 354 2.02 -2.28 -22.89
C GLU A 354 0.82 -3.18 -22.64
N SER A 355 -0.29 -3.00 -23.35
CA SER A 355 -1.40 -3.93 -23.27
C SER A 355 -2.21 -3.96 -24.54
N LEU A 356 -3.30 -4.70 -24.55
CA LEU A 356 -4.10 -4.99 -25.74
C LEU A 356 -4.54 -3.70 -26.42
N SER A 357 -4.58 -3.73 -27.74
CA SER A 357 -5.08 -2.64 -28.58
C SER A 357 -6.26 -3.11 -29.43
N ASP A 358 -7.13 -2.17 -29.81
CA ASP A 358 -8.20 -2.44 -30.77
C ASP A 358 -7.97 -1.57 -32.03
N PRO A 359 -7.68 -2.13 -33.21
CA PRO A 359 -7.45 -1.40 -34.46
C PRO A 359 -8.64 -0.59 -34.95
N GLN A 360 -9.84 -0.81 -34.41
CA GLN A 360 -11.04 -0.02 -34.72
C GLN A 360 -11.25 1.14 -33.73
N SER A 361 -10.41 1.25 -32.70
CA SER A 361 -10.59 2.22 -31.62
C SER A 361 -9.94 3.58 -31.90
N THR A 362 -10.47 4.62 -31.25
CA THR A 362 -9.93 5.98 -31.27
C THR A 362 -8.48 6.03 -30.78
N LEU A 363 -8.15 5.33 -29.68
CA LEU A 363 -6.79 5.34 -29.14
C LEU A 363 -5.77 4.70 -30.08
N TYR A 364 -6.14 3.64 -30.80
CA TYR A 364 -5.25 3.02 -31.79
C TYR A 364 -4.88 4.00 -32.90
N ALA A 365 -5.85 4.77 -33.40
CA ALA A 365 -5.62 5.79 -34.43
C ALA A 365 -4.82 6.99 -33.89
N GLN A 366 -5.10 7.43 -32.67
CA GLN A 366 -4.49 8.63 -32.07
C GLN A 366 -3.05 8.40 -31.58
N TYR A 367 -2.75 7.20 -31.09
CA TYR A 367 -1.46 6.86 -30.46
C TYR A 367 -0.65 5.87 -31.30
N ALA A 368 -0.67 6.04 -32.63
CA ALA A 368 -0.01 5.13 -33.57
C ALA A 368 1.49 4.93 -33.30
N ASP A 369 2.18 5.96 -32.80
CA ASP A 369 3.61 5.90 -32.44
C ASP A 369 3.90 5.00 -31.22
N TYR A 370 2.88 4.67 -30.43
CA TYR A 370 2.98 3.85 -29.22
C TYR A 370 2.44 2.42 -29.43
N LEU A 371 2.05 2.08 -30.66
CA LEU A 371 1.62 0.74 -31.02
C LEU A 371 2.83 -0.20 -31.15
N LEU A 372 2.67 -1.44 -30.69
CA LEU A 372 3.74 -2.44 -30.69
C LEU A 372 3.29 -3.73 -31.34
N ASP A 373 4.26 -4.39 -31.97
CA ASP A 373 4.09 -5.72 -32.53
C ASP A 373 4.08 -6.77 -31.42
N GLY A 374 3.36 -7.86 -31.68
CA GLY A 374 3.51 -9.11 -30.95
C GLY A 374 4.78 -9.86 -31.34
N SER A 375 5.03 -10.99 -30.69
CA SER A 375 5.99 -11.99 -31.20
C SER A 375 5.36 -12.82 -32.33
N ARG A 376 4.02 -12.85 -32.38
CA ARG A 376 3.23 -13.49 -33.42
C ARG A 376 2.84 -12.48 -34.49
N GLU A 377 2.81 -12.93 -35.74
CA GLU A 377 2.39 -12.10 -36.86
C GLU A 377 0.87 -11.90 -36.83
N THR A 378 0.45 -10.64 -36.78
CA THR A 378 -0.95 -10.21 -36.79
C THR A 378 -1.15 -9.14 -37.89
N PRO A 379 -2.36 -9.01 -38.47
CA PRO A 379 -2.62 -8.02 -39.52
C PRO A 379 -2.70 -6.57 -39.01
N TYR A 380 -2.60 -6.36 -37.69
CA TYR A 380 -2.56 -5.09 -36.99
C TYR A 380 -1.52 -5.17 -35.85
N LYS A 381 -1.22 -4.07 -35.16
CA LYS A 381 -0.32 -4.07 -34.00
C LYS A 381 -1.11 -4.40 -32.73
N PRO A 382 -0.98 -5.59 -32.13
CA PRO A 382 -1.91 -6.07 -31.10
C PRO A 382 -1.73 -5.41 -29.74
N TYR A 383 -0.66 -4.64 -29.56
CA TYR A 383 -0.36 -3.97 -28.30
C TYR A 383 -0.24 -2.46 -28.47
N LEU A 384 -0.55 -1.73 -27.40
CA LEU A 384 -0.44 -0.28 -27.26
C LEU A 384 0.21 0.04 -25.91
N SER A 385 1.20 0.94 -25.88
CA SER A 385 1.79 1.44 -24.64
C SER A 385 1.06 2.69 -24.16
N LEU A 386 0.49 2.64 -22.96
CA LEU A 386 -0.19 3.76 -22.33
C LEU A 386 0.41 4.11 -20.96
N THR A 387 0.17 5.34 -20.52
CA THR A 387 0.68 5.86 -19.25
C THR A 387 -0.47 6.51 -18.49
N GLY A 388 -0.65 6.13 -17.23
CA GLY A 388 -1.67 6.69 -16.36
C GLY A 388 -1.90 5.85 -15.10
N THR A 389 -2.53 6.47 -14.10
CA THR A 389 -3.06 5.72 -12.94
C THR A 389 -4.13 4.71 -13.36
N SER A 390 -4.78 4.94 -14.50
CA SER A 390 -5.68 4.00 -15.18
C SER A 390 -5.02 2.70 -15.63
N MET A 391 -3.69 2.67 -15.78
CA MET A 391 -2.89 1.47 -16.06
C MET A 391 -2.35 0.84 -14.77
N ALA A 392 -2.12 1.64 -13.72
CA ALA A 392 -1.69 1.12 -12.41
C ALA A 392 -2.81 0.40 -11.65
N ALA A 393 -4.04 0.93 -11.69
CA ALA A 393 -5.22 0.32 -11.07
C ALA A 393 -5.46 -1.14 -11.53
N PRO A 394 -5.45 -1.48 -12.83
CA PRO A 394 -5.64 -2.86 -13.28
C PRO A 394 -4.52 -3.83 -12.86
N VAL A 395 -3.29 -3.35 -12.64
CA VAL A 395 -2.20 -4.17 -12.07
C VAL A 395 -2.57 -4.64 -10.67
N VAL A 396 -3.11 -3.74 -9.84
CA VAL A 396 -3.60 -4.07 -8.50
C VAL A 396 -4.85 -4.96 -8.58
N THR A 397 -5.79 -4.65 -9.48
CA THR A 397 -7.01 -5.46 -9.70
C THR A 397 -6.69 -6.92 -9.99
N GLY A 398 -5.77 -7.21 -10.92
CA GLY A 398 -5.40 -8.59 -11.21
C GLY A 398 -4.61 -9.25 -10.07
N THR A 399 -3.80 -8.49 -9.33
CA THR A 399 -3.17 -8.99 -8.09
C THR A 399 -4.21 -9.38 -7.04
N VAL A 400 -5.27 -8.59 -6.86
CA VAL A 400 -6.39 -8.91 -5.97
C VAL A 400 -7.08 -10.20 -6.41
N ALA A 401 -7.27 -10.42 -7.71
CA ALA A 401 -7.85 -11.66 -8.21
C ALA A 401 -7.00 -12.90 -7.85
N LEU A 402 -5.67 -12.80 -7.95
CA LEU A 402 -4.76 -13.85 -7.49
C LEU A 402 -4.84 -14.08 -5.97
N MET A 403 -4.93 -13.00 -5.18
CA MET A 403 -5.11 -13.11 -3.73
C MET A 403 -6.43 -13.80 -3.35
N LEU A 404 -7.50 -13.54 -4.10
CA LEU A 404 -8.82 -14.11 -3.84
C LEU A 404 -8.96 -15.55 -4.35
N GLU A 405 -8.23 -15.94 -5.39
CA GLU A 405 -8.06 -17.36 -5.75
C GLU A 405 -7.29 -18.10 -4.65
N ALA A 406 -6.21 -17.50 -4.14
CA ALA A 406 -5.41 -18.03 -3.04
C ALA A 406 -6.21 -18.16 -1.72
N ASN A 407 -7.05 -17.17 -1.43
CA ASN A 407 -7.86 -17.12 -0.22
C ASN A 407 -9.24 -16.50 -0.52
N PRO A 408 -10.25 -17.32 -0.85
CA PRO A 408 -11.59 -16.84 -1.18
C PRO A 408 -12.30 -16.11 -0.04
N GLY A 409 -11.88 -16.34 1.21
CA GLY A 409 -12.48 -15.79 2.43
C GLY A 409 -12.02 -14.38 2.80
N LEU A 410 -11.08 -13.78 2.05
CA LEU A 410 -10.67 -12.41 2.31
C LEU A 410 -11.80 -11.42 2.00
N THR A 411 -12.01 -10.49 2.93
CA THR A 411 -12.87 -9.32 2.75
C THR A 411 -12.12 -8.21 2.00
N PRO A 412 -12.81 -7.19 1.45
CA PRO A 412 -12.16 -6.02 0.87
C PRO A 412 -11.19 -5.31 1.82
N ASN A 413 -11.54 -5.19 3.10
CA ASN A 413 -10.66 -4.60 4.11
C ASN A 413 -9.41 -5.47 4.34
N ALA A 414 -9.55 -6.80 4.45
CA ALA A 414 -8.41 -7.69 4.62
C ALA A 414 -7.46 -7.65 3.41
N VAL A 415 -8.02 -7.60 2.19
CA VAL A 415 -7.23 -7.44 0.95
C VAL A 415 -6.44 -6.13 0.99
N LYS A 416 -7.10 -5.01 1.30
CA LYS A 416 -6.48 -3.69 1.38
C LYS A 416 -5.38 -3.63 2.46
N ALA A 417 -5.58 -4.28 3.60
CA ALA A 417 -4.58 -4.37 4.67
C ALA A 417 -3.34 -5.16 4.25
N ILE A 418 -3.53 -6.36 3.66
CA ILE A 418 -2.43 -7.20 3.20
C ILE A 418 -1.62 -6.45 2.13
N LEU A 419 -2.28 -5.85 1.13
CA LEU A 419 -1.61 -5.11 0.07
C LEU A 419 -0.74 -3.96 0.60
N GLN A 420 -1.26 -3.17 1.54
CA GLN A 420 -0.50 -2.09 2.16
C GLN A 420 0.68 -2.61 2.99
N TYR A 421 0.44 -3.66 3.78
CA TYR A 421 1.45 -4.23 4.67
C TYR A 421 2.64 -4.83 3.92
N THR A 422 2.39 -5.48 2.79
CA THR A 422 3.43 -6.13 1.97
C THR A 422 4.06 -5.22 0.92
N ALA A 423 3.51 -4.02 0.70
CA ALA A 423 4.06 -3.04 -0.24
C ALA A 423 5.52 -2.69 0.08
N GLU A 424 6.24 -2.10 -0.86
CA GLU A 424 7.63 -1.70 -0.68
C GLU A 424 7.75 -0.17 -0.59
N VAL A 425 8.35 0.34 0.48
CA VAL A 425 8.51 1.79 0.65
C VAL A 425 9.47 2.35 -0.39
N ARG A 426 9.09 3.46 -1.04
CA ARG A 426 9.97 4.32 -1.84
C ARG A 426 10.54 5.40 -0.94
N GLU A 427 11.83 5.29 -0.64
CA GLU A 427 12.51 6.27 0.20
C GLU A 427 12.44 7.68 -0.40
N GLY A 428 12.19 8.67 0.44
CA GLY A 428 12.09 10.07 0.03
C GLY A 428 10.73 10.48 -0.57
N GLU A 429 9.79 9.55 -0.78
CA GLU A 429 8.43 9.86 -1.21
C GLU A 429 7.49 9.96 0.01
N SER A 430 6.56 10.93 0.02
CA SER A 430 5.59 11.07 1.12
C SER A 430 4.50 9.99 1.06
N LEU A 431 3.91 9.60 2.20
CA LEU A 431 2.76 8.67 2.23
C LEU A 431 1.56 9.20 1.43
N LEU A 432 1.39 10.53 1.34
CA LEU A 432 0.36 11.16 0.51
C LEU A 432 0.65 11.06 -1.00
N ALA A 433 1.81 10.53 -1.38
CA ALA A 433 2.21 10.37 -2.76
C ALA A 433 2.33 8.88 -3.14
N GLN A 434 2.89 8.06 -2.25
CA GLN A 434 3.10 6.63 -2.48
C GLN A 434 2.11 5.70 -1.78
N GLY A 435 1.27 6.22 -0.87
CA GLY A 435 0.50 5.39 0.06
C GLY A 435 1.43 4.58 0.98
N ALA A 436 1.12 3.30 1.16
CA ALA A 436 1.96 2.38 1.91
C ALA A 436 3.24 1.95 1.16
N GLY A 437 3.31 2.22 -0.16
CA GLY A 437 4.46 1.90 -0.99
C GLY A 437 4.08 1.33 -2.36
N LEU A 438 5.10 0.86 -3.09
CA LEU A 438 4.96 0.18 -4.38
C LEU A 438 4.49 -1.26 -4.18
N LEU A 439 3.48 -1.65 -4.94
CA LEU A 439 2.87 -2.99 -4.92
C LEU A 439 3.93 -4.11 -4.93
N ASN A 440 3.74 -5.09 -4.06
CA ASN A 440 4.48 -6.35 -4.07
C ASN A 440 3.46 -7.50 -4.12
N ALA A 441 3.18 -8.00 -5.33
CA ALA A 441 2.17 -9.04 -5.52
C ALA A 441 2.60 -10.37 -4.91
N LEU A 442 3.89 -10.73 -5.01
CA LEU A 442 4.42 -11.96 -4.42
C LEU A 442 4.18 -12.01 -2.91
N GLY A 443 4.55 -10.92 -2.21
CA GLY A 443 4.33 -10.82 -0.77
C GLY A 443 2.85 -10.87 -0.40
N ALA A 444 2.00 -10.13 -1.12
CA ALA A 444 0.56 -10.08 -0.87
C ALA A 444 -0.12 -11.45 -1.07
N ILE A 445 0.22 -12.16 -2.15
CA ILE A 445 -0.32 -13.49 -2.46
C ILE A 445 0.20 -14.52 -1.46
N ARG A 446 1.48 -14.47 -1.09
CA ARG A 446 2.06 -15.35 -0.07
C ARG A 446 1.34 -15.19 1.27
N MET A 447 1.08 -13.95 1.68
CA MET A 447 0.36 -13.66 2.93
C MET A 447 -1.11 -14.10 2.86
N ALA A 448 -1.79 -13.86 1.73
CA ALA A 448 -3.16 -14.36 1.51
C ALA A 448 -3.24 -15.90 1.64
N ARG A 449 -2.32 -16.62 1.00
CA ARG A 449 -2.21 -18.09 1.08
C ARG A 449 -1.94 -18.57 2.50
N PHE A 450 -1.02 -17.90 3.22
CA PHE A 450 -0.73 -18.23 4.62
C PHE A 450 -2.00 -18.18 5.47
N PHE A 451 -2.80 -17.12 5.34
CA PHE A 451 -4.03 -17.00 6.13
C PHE A 451 -5.15 -17.95 5.70
N ALA A 452 -5.14 -18.46 4.45
CA ALA A 452 -6.09 -19.49 4.04
C ALA A 452 -5.83 -20.82 4.74
N LYS A 453 -4.55 -21.18 4.93
CA LYS A 453 -4.12 -22.45 5.54
C LYS A 453 -2.85 -22.24 6.37
N PRO A 454 -2.96 -21.71 7.60
CA PRO A 454 -1.79 -21.40 8.43
C PRO A 454 -0.99 -22.67 8.74
N LYS A 455 0.25 -22.73 8.27
CA LYS A 455 1.20 -23.80 8.57
C LYS A 455 2.59 -23.20 8.76
N GLY A 456 3.25 -23.55 9.87
CA GLY A 456 4.56 -23.01 10.21
C GLY A 456 4.49 -21.58 10.75
N GLY A 457 5.66 -20.92 10.79
CA GLY A 457 5.76 -19.51 11.15
C GLY A 457 5.21 -18.59 10.07
N LEU A 458 5.00 -17.33 10.43
CA LEU A 458 4.63 -16.28 9.48
C LEU A 458 5.68 -16.15 8.38
N PRO A 459 5.29 -15.73 7.16
CA PRO A 459 6.25 -15.49 6.09
C PRO A 459 7.26 -14.42 6.51
N GLU A 460 8.51 -14.58 6.07
CA GLU A 460 9.53 -13.54 6.22
C GLU A 460 9.02 -12.21 5.64
N PRO A 461 9.22 -11.06 6.31
CA PRO A 461 8.70 -9.76 5.91
C PRO A 461 9.54 -9.13 4.77
N GLY A 462 9.74 -9.89 3.70
CA GLY A 462 10.45 -9.46 2.52
C GLY A 462 10.46 -10.53 1.42
N ASP A 463 10.75 -10.11 0.20
CA ASP A 463 10.79 -10.96 -0.99
C ASP A 463 12.05 -10.72 -1.79
N ILE A 464 12.40 -11.68 -2.65
CA ILE A 464 13.39 -11.46 -3.71
C ILE A 464 12.63 -11.20 -5.00
N VAL A 465 12.86 -10.04 -5.62
CA VAL A 465 12.33 -9.66 -6.92
C VAL A 465 13.51 -9.31 -7.82
N GLU A 466 13.72 -10.07 -8.89
CA GLU A 466 14.83 -9.83 -9.84
C GLU A 466 16.20 -9.71 -9.15
N ASP A 467 16.51 -10.66 -8.25
CA ASP A 467 17.71 -10.72 -7.42
C ASP A 467 17.87 -9.57 -6.39
N GLU A 468 16.88 -8.68 -6.25
CA GLU A 468 16.86 -7.63 -5.23
C GLU A 468 15.99 -8.02 -4.02
N TYR A 469 16.49 -7.77 -2.81
CA TYR A 469 15.70 -7.93 -1.60
C TYR A 469 14.76 -6.73 -1.39
N VAL A 470 13.47 -7.02 -1.39
CA VAL A 470 12.36 -6.08 -1.21
C VAL A 470 11.80 -6.28 0.19
N ALA A 471 12.11 -5.36 1.10
CA ALA A 471 11.52 -5.35 2.43
C ALA A 471 10.03 -4.94 2.36
N TRP A 472 9.18 -5.64 3.11
CA TRP A 472 7.79 -5.24 3.27
C TRP A 472 7.69 -3.93 4.07
N SER A 473 6.65 -3.15 3.79
CA SER A 473 6.42 -1.84 4.41
C SER A 473 6.21 -1.97 5.92
N GLY A 474 5.66 -3.11 6.36
CA GLY A 474 5.34 -3.39 7.75
C GLY A 474 4.31 -2.43 8.36
N HIS A 475 3.57 -1.70 7.51
CA HIS A 475 2.64 -0.67 7.96
C HIS A 475 1.41 -0.58 7.05
N ILE A 476 0.35 0.01 7.59
CA ILE A 476 -0.89 0.31 6.87
C ILE A 476 -1.35 1.72 7.19
N ILE A 477 -2.06 2.35 6.26
CA ILE A 477 -2.68 3.67 6.45
C ILE A 477 -4.16 3.44 6.73
N TRP A 478 -4.56 3.65 7.98
CA TRP A 478 -5.94 3.51 8.45
C TRP A 478 -6.53 4.89 8.72
N GLY A 479 -7.42 5.33 7.83
CA GLY A 479 -7.89 6.72 7.82
C GLY A 479 -6.70 7.66 7.57
N ASN A 480 -6.39 8.52 8.55
CA ASN A 480 -5.25 9.43 8.52
C ASN A 480 -4.09 9.00 9.43
N SER A 481 -4.15 7.79 9.97
CA SER A 481 -3.16 7.25 10.89
C SER A 481 -2.30 6.19 10.19
N ARG A 482 -0.98 6.33 10.31
CA ARG A 482 -0.04 5.26 9.92
C ARG A 482 0.09 4.30 11.09
N MET A 483 -0.36 3.07 10.89
CA MET A 483 -0.18 1.99 11.86
C MET A 483 1.04 1.18 11.47
N THR A 484 1.99 1.09 12.38
CA THR A 484 3.26 0.35 12.22
C THR A 484 3.33 -0.74 13.28
N SER A 485 4.17 -1.74 13.04
CA SER A 485 4.35 -2.89 13.94
C SER A 485 3.13 -3.83 13.98
N GLY A 486 3.38 -5.10 14.28
CA GLY A 486 2.37 -6.15 14.23
C GLY A 486 2.09 -6.65 12.80
N ILE A 487 1.12 -7.55 12.69
CA ILE A 487 0.79 -8.27 11.45
C ILE A 487 -0.73 -8.24 11.30
N PRO A 488 -1.29 -7.76 10.18
CA PRO A 488 -2.73 -7.79 9.96
C PRO A 488 -3.25 -9.23 10.02
N LEU A 489 -4.07 -9.54 11.02
CA LEU A 489 -4.73 -10.85 11.16
C LEU A 489 -6.12 -10.77 10.52
N PRO A 490 -6.39 -11.34 9.33
CA PRO A 490 -7.65 -11.15 8.60
C PRO A 490 -8.93 -11.54 9.37
N GLY A 491 -8.82 -12.32 10.43
CA GLY A 491 -9.93 -12.67 11.32
C GLY A 491 -10.28 -11.63 12.39
N ALA A 492 -9.50 -10.56 12.55
CA ALA A 492 -9.79 -9.48 13.49
C ALA A 492 -10.96 -8.61 13.02
N ASN A 493 -11.67 -7.99 13.96
CA ASN A 493 -12.88 -7.22 13.65
C ASN A 493 -12.61 -6.02 12.73
N ALA A 494 -11.39 -5.46 12.74
CA ALA A 494 -10.95 -4.39 11.84
C ALA A 494 -11.17 -4.69 10.35
N TRP A 495 -11.15 -5.98 9.97
CA TRP A 495 -11.23 -6.41 8.58
C TRP A 495 -12.61 -6.93 8.19
N SER A 496 -13.58 -6.90 9.10
CA SER A 496 -14.95 -7.30 8.81
C SER A 496 -15.60 -6.40 7.74
N LEU A 497 -16.65 -6.92 7.10
CA LEU A 497 -17.36 -6.23 6.01
C LEU A 497 -18.16 -5.02 6.51
N ASP A 498 -18.55 -5.01 7.78
CA ASP A 498 -19.35 -3.94 8.41
C ASP A 498 -18.49 -2.81 8.98
N VAL A 499 -17.17 -2.93 8.92
CA VAL A 499 -16.23 -1.87 9.32
C VAL A 499 -15.89 -1.00 8.12
N THR A 500 -16.12 0.30 8.25
CA THR A 500 -15.66 1.27 7.26
C THR A 500 -14.17 1.54 7.46
N TRP A 501 -13.38 1.47 6.39
CA TRP A 501 -11.94 1.73 6.47
C TRP A 501 -11.65 3.08 7.13
N GLY A 502 -10.78 3.09 8.14
CA GLY A 502 -10.39 4.30 8.85
C GLY A 502 -11.30 4.73 10.00
N THR A 503 -12.36 3.98 10.34
CA THR A 503 -13.16 4.28 11.54
C THR A 503 -12.47 3.81 12.83
N GLU A 504 -12.80 4.46 13.94
CA GLU A 504 -12.28 4.12 15.27
C GLU A 504 -13.10 3.04 15.98
N ALA A 505 -14.36 2.85 15.55
CA ALA A 505 -15.27 1.84 16.07
C ALA A 505 -16.04 1.11 14.95
N THR A 506 -16.53 -0.08 15.29
CA THR A 506 -17.48 -0.88 14.50
C THR A 506 -18.85 -0.19 14.43
N SER A 507 -19.72 -0.67 13.53
CA SER A 507 -21.11 -0.22 13.43
C SER A 507 -21.91 -0.42 14.73
N ALA A 508 -21.52 -1.40 15.57
CA ALA A 508 -22.10 -1.69 16.87
C ALA A 508 -21.49 -0.86 18.02
N GLY A 509 -20.56 0.05 17.74
CA GLY A 509 -19.90 0.91 18.74
C GLY A 509 -18.71 0.25 19.46
N GLN A 510 -18.34 -0.98 19.11
CA GLN A 510 -17.16 -1.64 19.68
C GLN A 510 -15.88 -1.01 19.11
N PRO A 511 -14.82 -0.80 19.92
CA PRO A 511 -13.52 -0.35 19.42
C PRO A 511 -12.95 -1.30 18.35
N ILE A 512 -12.23 -0.73 17.38
CA ILE A 512 -11.52 -1.54 16.38
C ILE A 512 -10.28 -2.17 17.02
N VAL A 513 -10.14 -3.49 16.87
CA VAL A 513 -8.97 -4.25 17.30
C VAL A 513 -8.24 -4.75 16.06
N TRP A 514 -7.06 -4.21 15.82
CA TRP A 514 -6.25 -4.55 14.64
C TRP A 514 -5.50 -5.88 14.77
N GLY A 515 -5.31 -6.37 16.01
CA GLY A 515 -4.58 -7.61 16.30
C GLY A 515 -3.07 -7.46 16.11
N VAL A 516 -2.44 -6.54 16.84
CA VAL A 516 -0.98 -6.34 16.81
C VAL A 516 -0.30 -7.06 17.99
N GLN A 517 0.80 -7.77 17.70
CA GLN A 517 1.47 -8.65 18.67
C GLN A 517 2.48 -7.92 19.59
N ALA A 518 2.28 -6.64 19.88
CA ALA A 518 3.13 -5.90 20.81
C ALA A 518 2.34 -4.70 21.36
N THR A 519 1.96 -4.81 22.64
CA THR A 519 1.26 -3.80 23.46
C THR A 519 -0.21 -3.57 23.09
N ASN A 520 -1.11 -3.90 24.03
CA ASN A 520 -2.53 -3.60 23.91
C ASN A 520 -2.83 -2.29 24.64
N ILE A 521 -3.26 -1.26 23.91
CA ILE A 521 -3.79 -0.03 24.49
C ILE A 521 -5.29 0.00 24.22
N VAL A 522 -6.08 -0.17 25.27
CA VAL A 522 -7.55 -0.13 25.23
C VAL A 522 -8.01 1.13 25.94
N TRP A 523 -8.80 1.95 25.24
CA TRP A 523 -9.36 3.19 25.77
C TRP A 523 -10.88 3.18 25.62
N SER A 524 -11.60 3.20 26.76
CA SER A 524 -13.06 3.31 26.82
C SER A 524 -13.48 4.60 27.53
N THR A 525 -14.38 5.35 26.90
CA THR A 525 -15.02 6.53 27.50
C THR A 525 -16.53 6.34 27.72
N GLY A 526 -17.05 5.13 27.47
CA GLY A 526 -18.46 4.77 27.48
C GLY A 526 -18.90 3.92 28.68
N HIS A 527 -19.93 3.08 28.49
CA HIS A 527 -20.39 2.04 29.43
C HIS A 527 -20.21 0.67 28.76
N GLY A 528 -18.98 0.19 28.64
CA GLY A 528 -18.65 -1.09 28.01
C GLY A 528 -17.44 -1.75 28.64
N ASP A 529 -17.59 -3.04 28.97
CA ASP A 529 -16.55 -3.83 29.61
C ASP A 529 -15.44 -4.20 28.61
N ASN A 530 -14.21 -4.26 29.11
CA ASN A 530 -13.02 -4.55 28.29
C ASN A 530 -12.43 -5.88 28.71
N ILE A 531 -12.17 -6.76 27.74
CA ILE A 531 -11.43 -8.01 27.95
C ILE A 531 -10.17 -7.95 27.10
N VAL A 532 -9.01 -7.87 27.76
CA VAL A 532 -7.69 -7.86 27.14
C VAL A 532 -7.01 -9.20 27.40
N TRP A 533 -6.60 -9.86 26.32
CA TRP A 533 -5.90 -11.14 26.40
C TRP A 533 -4.55 -11.03 25.71
N SER A 534 -3.47 -11.15 26.49
CA SER A 534 -2.09 -11.15 26.01
C SER A 534 -1.42 -12.49 26.29
N THR A 535 -0.73 -13.01 25.26
CA THR A 535 0.10 -14.21 25.35
C THR A 535 1.55 -13.95 24.90
N GLY A 536 1.95 -12.67 24.77
CA GLY A 536 3.20 -12.20 24.17
C GLY A 536 4.20 -11.63 25.18
N HIS A 537 5.06 -10.70 24.77
CA HIS A 537 5.93 -9.90 25.64
C HIS A 537 5.64 -8.41 25.40
N GLY A 538 4.45 -7.96 25.73
CA GLY A 538 4.02 -6.58 25.54
C GLY A 538 2.95 -6.13 26.54
N ASP A 539 3.07 -4.89 26.97
CA ASP A 539 2.29 -4.33 28.07
C ASP A 539 0.80 -4.13 27.72
N ASN A 540 -0.05 -4.14 28.74
CA ASN A 540 -1.47 -3.87 28.61
C ASN A 540 -1.81 -2.58 29.34
N ILE A 541 -2.25 -1.57 28.60
CA ILE A 541 -2.75 -0.31 29.16
C ILE A 541 -4.25 -0.24 28.89
N VAL A 542 -5.05 -0.35 29.95
CA VAL A 542 -6.50 -0.24 29.89
C VAL A 542 -6.93 1.02 30.62
N TRP A 543 -7.59 1.93 29.91
CA TRP A 543 -8.09 3.17 30.47
C TRP A 543 -9.60 3.29 30.24
N SER A 544 -10.36 3.39 31.33
CA SER A 544 -11.81 3.43 31.32
C SER A 544 -12.31 4.59 32.16
N THR A 545 -13.15 5.45 31.59
CA THR A 545 -13.70 6.62 32.32
C THR A 545 -15.15 6.46 32.74
N GLY A 546 -15.83 5.36 32.38
CA GLY A 546 -17.21 5.05 32.75
C GLY A 546 -17.36 3.94 33.80
N HIS A 547 -18.50 3.24 33.80
CA HIS A 547 -18.79 2.09 34.68
C HIS A 547 -18.36 0.78 34.00
N ASP A 548 -17.10 0.72 33.58
CA ASP A 548 -16.59 -0.37 32.74
C ASP A 548 -15.82 -1.37 33.59
N ASP A 549 -16.19 -2.65 33.49
CA ASP A 549 -15.42 -3.73 34.10
C ASP A 549 -14.27 -4.13 33.16
N ASN A 550 -13.07 -4.32 33.71
CA ASN A 550 -11.89 -4.62 32.92
C ASN A 550 -11.29 -5.95 33.34
N ILE A 551 -11.20 -6.91 32.42
CA ILE A 551 -10.51 -8.18 32.62
C ILE A 551 -9.24 -8.16 31.78
N VAL A 552 -8.08 -8.19 32.43
CA VAL A 552 -6.78 -8.31 31.77
C VAL A 552 -6.18 -9.67 32.11
N TRP A 553 -5.88 -10.45 31.08
CA TRP A 553 -5.27 -11.76 31.20
C TRP A 553 -3.94 -11.79 30.43
N SER A 554 -2.84 -11.99 31.15
CA SER A 554 -1.48 -11.96 30.62
C SER A 554 -0.75 -13.24 30.98
N THR A 555 -0.27 -13.96 29.95
CA THR A 555 0.48 -15.22 30.15
C THR A 555 1.97 -15.13 29.86
N GLY A 556 2.48 -13.98 29.40
CA GLY A 556 3.89 -13.74 29.11
C GLY A 556 4.56 -12.79 30.09
N HIS A 557 5.56 -12.00 29.67
CA HIS A 557 6.19 -10.94 30.49
C HIS A 557 5.58 -9.59 30.08
N ASP A 558 4.42 -9.26 30.64
CA ASP A 558 3.58 -8.14 30.23
C ASP A 558 3.25 -7.26 31.45
N ASP A 559 3.64 -5.98 31.43
CA ASP A 559 3.24 -5.05 32.48
C ASP A 559 1.80 -4.58 32.25
N ASN A 560 0.99 -4.50 33.30
CA ASN A 560 -0.42 -4.16 33.19
C ASN A 560 -0.73 -2.87 33.96
N ILE A 561 -1.21 -1.87 33.24
CA ILE A 561 -1.73 -0.62 33.81
C ILE A 561 -3.23 -0.58 33.52
N VAL A 562 -4.04 -0.71 34.56
CA VAL A 562 -5.50 -0.67 34.44
C VAL A 562 -6.04 0.49 35.27
N TRP A 563 -6.73 1.40 34.61
CA TRP A 563 -7.26 2.61 35.21
C TRP A 563 -8.76 2.72 34.96
N SER A 564 -9.57 2.71 36.01
CA SER A 564 -11.02 2.95 35.92
C SER A 564 -11.47 4.07 36.88
N THR A 565 -12.21 5.05 36.38
CA THR A 565 -12.67 6.22 37.19
C THR A 565 -14.16 6.21 37.56
N GLY A 566 -14.91 5.17 37.18
CA GLY A 566 -16.29 4.90 37.66
C GLY A 566 -16.36 3.64 38.52
N HIS A 567 -17.57 3.20 38.91
CA HIS A 567 -17.80 1.97 39.71
C HIS A 567 -17.48 0.65 38.97
N GLY A 568 -16.45 0.61 38.12
CA GLY A 568 -16.04 -0.60 37.39
C GLY A 568 -15.10 -1.48 38.21
N ASP A 569 -15.27 -2.78 38.07
CA ASP A 569 -14.44 -3.82 38.69
C ASP A 569 -13.30 -4.23 37.74
N ASN A 570 -12.07 -4.28 38.25
CA ASN A 570 -10.91 -4.74 37.48
C ASN A 570 -10.45 -6.11 37.96
N ILE A 571 -10.26 -7.04 37.03
CA ILE A 571 -9.62 -8.33 37.27
C ILE A 571 -8.35 -8.38 36.44
N VAL A 572 -7.20 -8.48 37.10
CA VAL A 572 -5.90 -8.65 36.44
C VAL A 572 -5.32 -10.01 36.83
N TRP A 573 -5.10 -10.86 35.83
CA TRP A 573 -4.43 -12.15 35.99
C TRP A 573 -3.14 -12.14 35.18
N SER A 574 -2.03 -12.35 35.87
CA SER A 574 -0.67 -12.44 35.31
C SER A 574 -0.01 -13.77 35.66
N THR A 575 0.71 -14.38 34.73
CA THR A 575 1.48 -15.61 35.02
C THR A 575 2.98 -15.50 34.82
N GLY A 576 3.50 -14.42 34.22
CA GLY A 576 4.95 -14.17 34.08
C GLY A 576 5.49 -13.11 35.04
N HIS A 577 6.64 -12.52 34.68
CA HIS A 577 7.28 -11.43 35.44
C HIS A 577 6.64 -10.08 35.06
N ASP A 578 5.51 -9.78 35.68
CA ASP A 578 4.61 -8.70 35.28
C ASP A 578 4.45 -7.68 36.42
N ASP A 579 4.71 -6.40 36.14
CA ASP A 579 4.34 -5.30 37.04
C ASP A 579 2.88 -4.90 36.83
N ASN A 580 2.13 -4.77 37.92
CA ASN A 580 0.70 -4.52 37.87
C ASN A 580 0.33 -3.25 38.63
N ILE A 581 -0.20 -2.26 37.91
CA ILE A 581 -0.74 -1.01 38.45
C ILE A 581 -2.23 -0.97 38.17
N VAL A 582 -3.05 -0.99 39.23
CA VAL A 582 -4.52 -1.08 39.08
C VAL A 582 -5.23 -0.03 39.92
N TRP A 583 -6.22 0.65 39.34
CA TRP A 583 -7.00 1.72 39.97
C TRP A 583 -8.51 1.46 39.86
N SER A 584 -9.24 1.45 41.00
CA SER A 584 -10.71 1.23 41.22
C SER A 584 -10.98 0.12 42.27
N THR A 585 -12.07 -0.64 42.14
CA THR A 585 -12.31 -1.92 42.83
C THR A 585 -11.60 -3.02 42.04
N ASN A 586 -10.69 -3.76 42.69
CA ASN A 586 -9.71 -4.56 41.99
C ASN A 586 -9.50 -5.96 42.59
N ILE A 587 -9.34 -6.95 41.71
CA ILE A 587 -8.84 -8.29 42.00
C ILE A 587 -7.56 -8.49 41.17
N VAL A 588 -6.42 -8.72 41.81
CA VAL A 588 -5.14 -8.93 41.14
C VAL A 588 -4.54 -10.27 41.56
N TRP A 589 -4.17 -11.10 40.57
CA TRP A 589 -3.60 -12.42 40.76
C TRP A 589 -2.30 -12.59 39.97
N SER A 590 -1.21 -13.02 40.62
CA SER A 590 0.07 -13.32 39.96
C SER A 590 0.73 -14.63 40.47
N THR A 591 1.30 -15.43 39.56
CA THR A 591 1.76 -16.80 39.86
C THR A 591 3.26 -17.11 39.76
N GLN A 592 4.12 -16.29 39.13
CA GLN A 592 5.57 -16.59 39.00
C GLN A 592 6.48 -15.35 39.09
N CYS A 593 7.27 -15.22 40.17
CA CYS A 593 8.28 -14.16 40.32
C CYS A 593 9.70 -14.77 40.41
N GLY A 594 10.56 -14.41 39.47
CA GLY A 594 11.94 -14.92 39.36
C GLY A 594 12.93 -13.77 39.17
N GLY A 595 12.92 -12.78 40.05
CA GLY A 595 13.79 -11.60 39.96
C GLY A 595 13.41 -10.49 40.93
N ALA A 596 14.21 -9.41 40.98
CA ALA A 596 14.10 -8.28 41.90
C ALA A 596 13.21 -7.12 41.39
N ASP A 597 12.38 -7.37 40.37
CA ASP A 597 11.64 -6.34 39.63
C ASP A 597 10.16 -6.75 39.47
N CYS A 598 9.46 -7.10 40.56
CA CYS A 598 8.01 -7.37 40.50
C CYS A 598 7.29 -6.54 41.57
N THR A 599 6.59 -5.47 41.15
CA THR A 599 5.86 -4.55 42.01
C THR A 599 4.37 -4.53 41.64
N GLY A 600 3.51 -4.87 42.62
CA GLY A 600 2.07 -4.66 42.52
C GLY A 600 1.63 -3.41 43.27
N VAL A 601 1.00 -2.45 42.58
CA VAL A 601 0.49 -1.21 43.20
C VAL A 601 -1.01 -1.07 42.94
N ILE A 602 -1.80 -0.98 44.01
CA ILE A 602 -3.25 -0.79 43.93
C ILE A 602 -3.68 0.50 44.62
N TRP A 603 -4.53 1.27 43.94
CA TRP A 603 -5.17 2.47 44.46
C TRP A 603 -6.69 2.37 44.32
N GLY A 604 -7.42 2.57 45.42
CA GLY A 604 -8.88 2.64 45.45
C GLY A 604 -9.37 4.00 45.91
N THR A 605 -10.49 4.47 45.34
CA THR A 605 -11.15 5.69 45.81
C THR A 605 -12.02 5.38 47.04
N ARG A 606 -12.87 6.32 47.47
CA ARG A 606 -13.60 6.19 48.73
C ARG A 606 -14.72 5.15 48.62
N GLY A 607 -14.47 3.94 49.14
CA GLY A 607 -15.45 2.84 49.22
C GLY A 607 -15.10 1.61 48.40
N ASP A 608 -13.97 1.62 47.68
CA ASP A 608 -13.55 0.51 46.80
C ASP A 608 -12.76 -0.56 47.56
N ASN A 609 -13.03 -1.83 47.28
CA ASN A 609 -12.35 -2.99 47.88
C ASN A 609 -11.20 -3.50 46.99
N GLY A 610 -10.16 -4.04 47.62
CA GLY A 610 -9.00 -4.61 46.91
C GLY A 610 -8.68 -6.02 47.38
N PHE A 611 -8.54 -6.98 46.44
CA PHE A 611 -8.04 -8.32 46.72
C PHE A 611 -6.76 -8.59 45.93
N ILE A 612 -5.68 -8.99 46.62
CA ILE A 612 -4.39 -9.28 46.01
C ILE A 612 -3.89 -10.65 46.46
N TRP A 613 -3.57 -11.51 45.50
CA TRP A 613 -2.95 -12.80 45.73
C TRP A 613 -1.62 -12.93 44.96
N GLY A 614 -0.52 -13.09 45.68
CA GLY A 614 0.81 -13.33 45.11
C GLY A 614 1.53 -14.48 45.82
N THR A 615 2.25 -15.31 45.07
CA THR A 615 2.88 -16.54 45.62
C THR A 615 4.41 -16.46 45.79
N ALA A 616 5.07 -15.32 45.53
CA ALA A 616 6.53 -15.18 45.61
C ALA A 616 7.01 -13.81 46.19
N SER A 617 8.15 -13.84 46.88
CA SER A 617 8.83 -12.77 47.69
C SER A 617 10.05 -12.19 46.92
N PRO A 618 10.61 -10.97 47.21
CA PRO A 618 10.51 -10.14 48.42
C PRO A 618 10.05 -8.67 48.24
N ASP A 619 9.67 -8.22 47.04
CA ASP A 619 9.43 -6.80 46.80
C ASP A 619 7.99 -6.37 47.18
N GLY A 620 7.90 -5.17 47.75
CA GLY A 620 6.74 -4.73 48.52
C GLY A 620 5.50 -4.48 47.66
N ILE A 621 4.41 -5.17 47.97
CA ILE A 621 3.08 -4.83 47.44
C ILE A 621 2.54 -3.63 48.22
N VAL A 622 2.05 -2.62 47.50
CA VAL A 622 1.42 -1.43 48.11
C VAL A 622 -0.06 -1.40 47.74
N ALA A 623 -0.92 -1.50 48.75
CA ALA A 623 -2.36 -1.29 48.60
C ALA A 623 -2.79 -0.03 49.36
N TRP A 624 -3.49 0.88 48.67
CA TRP A 624 -4.05 2.09 49.24
C TRP A 624 -5.54 2.19 48.95
N SER A 625 -6.38 2.46 49.96
CA SER A 625 -7.80 2.73 49.76
C SER A 625 -8.28 4.01 50.46
N GLY A 626 -9.18 4.72 49.78
CA GLY A 626 -9.96 5.83 50.33
C GLY A 626 -11.12 5.41 51.22
N GLY A 627 -11.36 4.09 51.41
CA GLY A 627 -12.32 3.57 52.40
C GLY A 627 -12.97 2.20 52.23
N GLY A 628 -12.47 1.30 51.38
CA GLY A 628 -12.90 -0.11 51.37
C GLY A 628 -11.91 -1.07 52.02
N ASP A 629 -12.31 -2.34 52.08
CA ASP A 629 -11.59 -3.44 52.70
C ASP A 629 -10.51 -3.98 51.76
N ASN A 630 -9.32 -4.28 52.31
CA ASN A 630 -8.22 -4.84 51.53
C ASN A 630 -7.81 -6.21 52.09
N ILE A 631 -7.67 -7.20 51.20
CA ILE A 631 -7.09 -8.50 51.53
C ILE A 631 -5.82 -8.68 50.71
N VAL A 632 -4.67 -8.80 51.38
CA VAL A 632 -3.36 -8.91 50.73
C VAL A 632 -2.59 -10.11 51.28
N TRP A 633 -2.19 -11.02 50.39
CA TRP A 633 -1.36 -12.20 50.69
C TRP A 633 0.04 -12.03 50.07
N SER A 634 1.04 -11.51 50.82
CA SER A 634 2.49 -11.42 50.47
C SER A 634 3.31 -10.61 51.53
N THR A 635 4.49 -10.07 51.19
CA THR A 635 5.28 -9.06 51.92
C THR A 635 4.80 -7.64 51.60
N ASN A 636 4.13 -6.94 52.53
CA ASN A 636 3.19 -5.86 52.15
C ASN A 636 3.27 -4.57 52.98
N ILE A 637 2.85 -3.47 52.35
CA ILE A 637 2.43 -2.21 52.97
C ILE A 637 0.95 -1.96 52.61
N VAL A 638 0.07 -1.89 53.60
CA VAL A 638 -1.35 -1.55 53.41
C VAL A 638 -1.66 -0.27 54.15
N TRP A 639 -2.25 0.70 53.45
CA TRP A 639 -2.62 2.00 54.02
C TRP A 639 -4.07 2.35 53.70
N SER A 640 -4.86 2.71 54.72
CA SER A 640 -6.23 3.22 54.53
C SER A 640 -6.41 4.54 55.26
N THR A 641 -7.13 5.47 54.63
CA THR A 641 -7.34 6.83 55.14
C THR A 641 -8.65 7.01 55.93
N VAL A 642 -9.51 5.97 56.00
CA VAL A 642 -10.78 5.94 56.76
C VAL A 642 -11.07 4.53 57.32
N ARG A 643 -12.22 4.29 57.97
CA ARG A 643 -12.59 2.95 58.49
C ARG A 643 -12.66 1.91 57.36
N GLY A 644 -11.91 0.82 57.48
CA GLY A 644 -11.98 -0.38 56.64
C GLY A 644 -11.30 -1.56 57.35
N ASP A 645 -11.77 -2.77 57.08
CA ASP A 645 -11.23 -4.01 57.62
C ASP A 645 -10.14 -4.53 56.68
N ASN A 646 -8.88 -4.40 57.11
CA ASN A 646 -7.73 -4.85 56.31
C ASN A 646 -7.19 -6.18 56.86
N ILE A 647 -7.08 -7.18 55.97
CA ILE A 647 -6.51 -8.49 56.29
C ILE A 647 -5.17 -8.62 55.55
N VAL A 648 -4.09 -8.70 56.31
CA VAL A 648 -2.75 -8.95 55.77
C VAL A 648 -2.26 -10.31 56.24
N TRP A 649 -1.92 -11.18 55.30
CA TRP A 649 -1.31 -12.47 55.58
C TRP A 649 0.03 -12.57 54.85
N SER A 650 1.09 -12.95 55.56
CA SER A 650 2.40 -13.25 54.97
C SER A 650 2.78 -14.68 55.30
N THR A 651 3.33 -15.41 54.33
CA THR A 651 3.88 -16.76 54.51
C THR A 651 5.36 -16.77 54.91
N TYR A 652 6.03 -15.61 54.90
CA TYR A 652 7.45 -15.49 55.24
C TYR A 652 7.66 -14.85 56.62
N ALA A 653 8.36 -15.56 57.50
CA ALA A 653 8.84 -15.03 58.77
C ALA A 653 10.05 -14.12 58.53
N SER A 654 10.00 -12.89 59.05
CA SER A 654 11.09 -11.93 59.01
C SER A 654 12.34 -12.46 59.71
N HIS A 655 13.48 -12.43 59.03
CA HIS A 655 14.81 -12.36 59.65
C HIS A 655 15.53 -11.10 59.21
#